data_AF-A0A1G9M0V4-F1
#
_entry.id   AF-A0A1G9M0V4-F1
#
_cell.length_a   1.000
_cell.length_b   1.000
_cell.length_c   1.000
_cell.angle_alpha   90.00
_cell.angle_beta   90.00
_cell.angle_gamma   90.00
#
_symmetry.space_group_name_H-M   'P 1'
#
loop_
_entity.id
_entity.type
_entity.pdbx_description
1 polymer ?
#
loop_
_entity_poly.entity_id
_entity_poly.type
_entity_poly.pdbx_seq_one_letter_code
_entity_poly.pdbx_strand_id
1 'polypeptide(L)'
;MSHQSDLIADDIESYLQAHEQKDLLRFITCGSVDDGKSTLIGRLLHDSKMIYEDQLAAITRDSKKSGTTGDKVDLALLVDGLQSEREQGITIDVAYRFFSTDKRKFIIADTPGHEQYTRNMATGASTASLAVILIDARYGVQTQTRRHSFIADLLGIQHLVIAVNKMDLVDFSQARFDEIVADYREFADKLQVRDIRFVPLSALDGDNVVNKSDKTPWYQVDGTQGPALLELLESVEVAFDQNLSDLRLPVQYVNRPNLDFRGYCGTLAAGILRPGQRIKALPSNKSATVERIVTFDGDLEQAYPGQAITVTLDEEIDISRGDWLVGGDDEVPLSNTFEADIVWMHDTALETGKLYDIKLATRDLAGQISRIDYQIDVNTLEHKNADHLDLNAIGRCRVELTVQVPVDDYRTSPGTGSFIVIDRLSNVTVGAGMVHKTVDAGLPFEYRDHDSKAEVVWNRTSVTPAMRAQIKGHSGKCVWFTGLSGAGKSSLANALEVELNRRGYHTMLLDGDNLRHGLCKDLAMNEADRNENIRRVGEIAKLFADAGIIVITAFISPFRADRDNARELFHEGEFIEVHVDTPLDICEQRDPKGLYEKARQGKIKDFTGINSPYEVPKAAEVTVNTAEHSEQELVRQLIKFI
;
A
#
# COMPACT_ATOMS: atom_id res chain seq x y z
N MET A 1 52.79 13.80 7.71
CA MET A 1 53.33 12.75 6.82
C MET A 1 54.24 11.81 7.61
N SER A 2 53.73 10.88 8.42
CA SER A 2 54.63 9.90 9.09
C SER A 2 54.03 8.52 9.36
N HIS A 3 52.86 8.18 8.78
CA HIS A 3 52.30 6.82 8.85
C HIS A 3 51.88 6.24 7.48
N GLN A 4 52.11 6.99 6.39
CA GLN A 4 51.76 6.56 5.02
C GLN A 4 52.88 5.79 4.30
N SER A 5 54.09 5.69 4.85
CA SER A 5 55.26 5.21 4.10
C SER A 5 55.42 3.69 4.04
N ASP A 6 54.99 2.96 5.07
CA ASP A 6 55.53 1.60 5.28
C ASP A 6 54.76 0.52 4.48
N LEU A 7 53.46 0.74 4.18
CA LEU A 7 52.66 -0.18 3.35
C LEU A 7 52.76 0.11 1.83
N ILE A 8 53.02 1.38 1.45
CA ILE A 8 53.19 1.78 0.04
C ILE A 8 54.49 1.23 -0.54
N ALA A 9 55.50 0.99 0.30
CA ALA A 9 56.83 0.55 -0.13
C ALA A 9 56.89 -0.95 -0.45
N ASP A 10 56.12 -1.79 0.26
CA ASP A 10 56.35 -3.25 0.27
C ASP A 10 55.27 -4.07 -0.48
N ASP A 11 54.02 -3.59 -0.61
CA ASP A 11 52.97 -4.33 -1.34
C ASP A 11 51.82 -3.44 -1.84
N ILE A 12 52.05 -2.79 -2.99
CA ILE A 12 51.08 -1.91 -3.65
C ILE A 12 49.82 -2.67 -4.11
N GLU A 13 49.93 -3.95 -4.50
CA GLU A 13 48.77 -4.73 -4.96
C GLU A 13 47.83 -5.06 -3.80
N SER A 14 48.36 -5.50 -2.65
CA SER A 14 47.56 -5.70 -1.43
C SER A 14 46.96 -4.39 -0.92
N TYR A 15 47.70 -3.29 -1.00
CA TYR A 15 47.18 -1.95 -0.67
C TYR A 15 46.03 -1.53 -1.59
N LEU A 16 46.17 -1.75 -2.91
CA LEU A 16 45.13 -1.45 -3.90
C LEU A 16 43.89 -2.34 -3.71
N GLN A 17 44.05 -3.65 -3.47
CA GLN A 17 42.95 -4.57 -3.20
C GLN A 17 42.20 -4.22 -1.90
N ALA A 18 42.93 -3.89 -0.82
CA ALA A 18 42.34 -3.42 0.43
C ALA A 18 41.59 -2.08 0.25
N HIS A 19 42.06 -1.21 -0.65
CA HIS A 19 41.37 0.03 -1.02
C HIS A 19 40.11 -0.21 -1.87
N GLU A 20 40.14 -1.24 -2.72
CA GLU A 20 39.03 -1.62 -3.59
C GLU A 20 37.86 -2.18 -2.77
N GLN A 21 38.15 -3.03 -1.77
CA GLN A 21 37.19 -3.72 -0.91
C GLN A 21 36.74 -2.96 0.37
N LYS A 22 36.97 -1.64 0.47
CA LYS A 22 36.51 -0.86 1.62
C LYS A 22 34.98 -0.88 1.74
N ASP A 23 34.51 -1.17 2.95
CA ASP A 23 33.09 -1.10 3.31
C ASP A 23 32.52 0.32 3.09
N LEU A 24 31.23 0.41 2.78
CA LEU A 24 30.54 1.64 2.42
C LEU A 24 29.46 1.97 3.47
N LEU A 25 29.63 3.10 4.17
CA LEU A 25 28.57 3.64 5.03
C LEU A 25 27.81 4.75 4.32
N ARG A 26 26.49 4.60 4.21
CA ARG A 26 25.59 5.69 3.84
C ARG A 26 24.95 6.24 5.11
N PHE A 27 25.09 7.53 5.37
CA PHE A 27 24.46 8.15 6.53
C PHE A 27 23.86 9.52 6.21
N ILE A 28 22.89 9.91 7.02
CA ILE A 28 22.26 11.23 6.94
C ILE A 28 22.65 12.11 8.13
N THR A 29 22.64 13.43 7.93
CA THR A 29 22.75 14.41 9.01
C THR A 29 21.42 15.10 9.24
N CYS A 30 20.94 15.08 10.48
CA CYS A 30 19.66 15.66 10.89
C CYS A 30 19.86 16.57 12.12
N GLY A 31 18.96 17.50 12.33
CA GLY A 31 19.12 18.56 13.35
C GLY A 31 18.41 19.84 12.94
N SER A 32 18.19 20.70 13.93
CA SER A 32 17.49 21.97 13.81
C SER A 32 18.25 22.99 12.97
N VAL A 33 17.53 24.05 12.59
CA VAL A 33 18.15 25.28 12.09
C VAL A 33 19.05 25.79 13.22
N ASP A 34 20.31 26.08 12.89
CA ASP A 34 21.39 26.46 13.81
C ASP A 34 22.08 25.34 14.62
N ASP A 35 21.68 24.07 14.55
CA ASP A 35 22.41 22.99 15.27
C ASP A 35 23.83 22.73 14.73
N GLY A 36 24.21 23.38 13.62
CA GLY A 36 25.56 23.34 13.06
C GLY A 36 25.84 22.16 12.13
N LYS A 37 24.82 21.67 11.41
CA LYS A 37 24.93 20.53 10.46
C LYS A 37 25.94 20.78 9.35
N SER A 38 25.78 21.87 8.60
CA SER A 38 26.68 22.23 7.50
C SER A 38 28.10 22.50 8.02
N THR A 39 28.23 23.11 9.21
CA THR A 39 29.53 23.29 9.88
C THR A 39 30.19 21.95 10.21
N LEU A 40 29.44 20.99 10.75
CA LEU A 40 29.95 19.65 11.07
C LEU A 40 30.42 18.91 9.82
N ILE A 41 29.60 18.91 8.76
CA ILE A 41 29.95 18.29 7.47
C ILE A 41 31.20 18.96 6.90
N GLY A 42 31.23 20.28 6.83
CA GLY A 42 32.37 21.05 6.34
C GLY A 42 33.65 20.76 7.13
N ARG A 43 33.54 20.67 8.46
CA ARG A 43 34.66 20.30 9.33
C ARG A 43 35.14 18.88 9.10
N LEU A 44 34.22 17.93 8.97
CA LEU A 44 34.54 16.52 8.74
C LEU A 44 35.25 16.33 7.38
N LEU A 45 34.82 17.04 6.34
CA LEU A 45 35.49 17.04 5.01
C LEU A 45 36.86 17.75 5.04
N HIS A 46 36.98 18.84 5.79
CA HIS A 46 38.23 19.57 5.97
C HIS A 46 39.29 18.73 6.72
N ASP A 47 38.93 18.24 7.91
CA ASP A 47 39.86 17.56 8.80
C ASP A 47 40.22 16.15 8.32
N SER A 48 39.37 15.53 7.48
CA SER A 48 39.70 14.28 6.77
C SER A 48 40.65 14.48 5.58
N LYS A 49 41.14 15.72 5.35
CA LYS A 49 42.15 16.09 4.34
C LYS A 49 41.73 15.84 2.88
N MET A 50 40.43 15.89 2.60
CA MET A 50 39.89 15.64 1.25
C MET A 50 39.64 16.92 0.45
N ILE A 51 39.89 18.11 1.03
CA ILE A 51 39.80 19.40 0.33
C ILE A 51 41.21 19.85 -0.06
N TYR A 52 41.47 19.97 -1.36
CA TYR A 52 42.73 20.54 -1.87
C TYR A 52 42.90 21.98 -1.34
N GLU A 53 44.13 22.36 -0.93
CA GLU A 53 44.45 23.67 -0.32
C GLU A 53 43.92 24.87 -1.14
N ASP A 54 43.82 24.72 -2.46
CA ASP A 54 43.34 25.74 -3.39
C ASP A 54 41.84 26.07 -3.22
N GLN A 55 41.00 25.08 -2.90
CA GLN A 55 39.56 25.30 -2.63
C GLN A 55 39.36 26.01 -1.29
N LEU A 56 40.15 25.64 -0.28
CA LEU A 56 40.18 26.30 1.03
C LEU A 56 40.59 27.78 0.92
N ALA A 57 41.55 28.10 0.05
CA ALA A 57 41.97 29.47 -0.19
C ALA A 57 40.88 30.34 -0.87
N ALA A 58 40.05 29.74 -1.72
CA ALA A 58 38.88 30.41 -2.32
C ALA A 58 37.80 30.69 -1.27
N ILE A 59 37.48 29.70 -0.43
CA ILE A 59 36.47 29.83 0.63
C ILE A 59 36.89 30.82 1.71
N THR A 60 38.16 30.84 2.11
CA THR A 60 38.70 31.82 3.07
C THR A 60 38.52 33.26 2.57
N ARG A 61 38.54 33.45 1.24
CA ARG A 61 38.31 34.75 0.60
C ARG A 61 36.83 35.14 0.60
N ASP A 62 35.94 34.16 0.47
CA ASP A 62 34.48 34.36 0.45
C ASP A 62 33.89 34.46 1.86
N SER A 63 34.42 33.74 2.86
CA SER A 63 34.06 33.92 4.28
C SER A 63 34.30 35.35 4.77
N LYS A 64 35.34 36.03 4.27
CA LYS A 64 35.62 37.44 4.59
C LYS A 64 34.63 38.43 3.95
N LYS A 65 33.90 38.03 2.91
CA LYS A 65 32.91 38.88 2.22
C LYS A 65 31.48 38.64 2.69
N SER A 66 31.13 37.40 3.06
CA SER A 66 29.74 36.99 3.31
C SER A 66 29.57 35.94 4.41
N GLY A 67 30.60 35.68 5.23
CA GLY A 67 30.55 34.64 6.28
C GLY A 67 29.78 35.06 7.54
N THR A 68 29.23 34.07 8.24
CA THR A 68 28.46 34.24 9.48
C THR A 68 29.30 34.10 10.76
N THR A 69 30.53 33.56 10.64
CA THR A 69 31.44 33.22 11.74
C THR A 69 32.54 34.26 12.04
N GLY A 70 32.42 35.49 11.54
CA GLY A 70 33.40 36.57 11.79
C GLY A 70 34.75 36.31 11.11
N ASP A 71 35.86 36.43 11.86
CA ASP A 71 37.24 36.24 11.35
C ASP A 71 37.64 34.77 11.13
N LYS A 72 36.85 33.81 11.64
CA LYS A 72 37.07 32.36 11.42
C LYS A 72 36.50 31.92 10.06
N VAL A 73 37.19 31.00 9.38
CA VAL A 73 36.75 30.42 8.10
C VAL A 73 35.39 29.75 8.28
N ASP A 74 34.42 30.15 7.46
CA ASP A 74 33.05 29.62 7.47
C ASP A 74 32.99 28.36 6.60
N LEU A 75 33.18 27.19 7.24
CA LEU A 75 33.20 25.90 6.55
C LEU A 75 31.82 25.46 6.04
N ALA A 76 30.72 26.12 6.43
CA ALA A 76 29.40 25.81 5.89
C ALA A 76 29.31 26.12 4.37
N LEU A 77 30.10 27.09 3.90
CA LEU A 77 30.19 27.48 2.48
C LEU A 77 30.69 26.36 1.54
N LEU A 78 31.26 25.27 2.07
CA LEU A 78 31.64 24.07 1.31
C LEU A 78 30.42 23.23 0.88
N VAL A 79 29.36 23.30 1.67
CA VAL A 79 28.23 22.36 1.61
C VAL A 79 27.08 22.95 0.80
N ASP A 80 26.85 24.27 0.90
CA ASP A 80 25.72 24.98 0.26
C ASP A 80 25.90 25.14 -1.26
N GLY A 81 25.15 24.36 -2.02
CA GLY A 81 25.30 24.20 -3.47
C GLY A 81 24.48 25.18 -4.32
N LEU A 82 23.32 25.64 -3.82
CA LEU A 82 22.40 26.51 -4.57
C LEU A 82 22.50 27.97 -4.11
N GLN A 83 22.37 28.91 -5.06
CA GLN A 83 22.40 30.35 -4.77
C GLN A 83 21.26 30.78 -3.83
N SER A 84 20.09 30.12 -3.93
CA SER A 84 18.95 30.31 -3.03
C SER A 84 19.17 29.77 -1.61
N GLU A 85 19.95 28.69 -1.45
CA GLU A 85 20.35 28.18 -0.12
C GLU A 85 21.29 29.17 0.57
N ARG A 86 22.24 29.75 -0.19
CA ARG A 86 23.20 30.75 0.31
C ARG A 86 22.55 32.06 0.75
N GLU A 87 21.49 32.48 0.08
CA GLU A 87 20.75 33.70 0.43
C GLU A 87 19.85 33.53 1.67
N GLN A 88 19.44 32.29 1.98
CA GLN A 88 18.53 31.98 3.09
C GLN A 88 19.20 31.27 4.28
N GLY A 89 20.41 30.74 4.12
CA GLY A 89 21.14 30.01 5.16
C GLY A 89 20.53 28.66 5.54
N ILE A 90 19.80 28.01 4.63
CA ILE A 90 19.13 26.72 4.85
C ILE A 90 19.41 25.75 3.69
N THR A 91 19.55 24.44 4.00
CA THR A 91 19.58 23.36 3.00
C THR A 91 18.16 23.13 2.46
N ILE A 92 17.97 23.13 1.13
CA ILE A 92 16.65 23.00 0.48
C ILE A 92 16.46 21.60 -0.12
N ASP A 93 17.47 21.02 -0.75
CA ASP A 93 17.42 19.69 -1.37
C ASP A 93 18.49 18.75 -0.78
N VAL A 94 18.35 17.44 -0.95
CA VAL A 94 19.31 16.46 -0.41
C VAL A 94 20.62 16.55 -1.18
N ALA A 95 21.68 17.05 -0.55
CA ALA A 95 23.01 17.10 -1.14
C ALA A 95 23.81 15.85 -0.76
N TYR A 96 24.25 15.07 -1.75
CA TYR A 96 25.13 13.92 -1.55
C TYR A 96 26.61 14.32 -1.60
N ARG A 97 27.38 13.93 -0.58
CA ARG A 97 28.83 14.13 -0.51
C ARG A 97 29.54 12.80 -0.29
N PHE A 98 30.74 12.68 -0.84
CA PHE A 98 31.52 11.46 -0.83
C PHE A 98 32.88 11.73 -0.19
N PHE A 99 33.27 10.90 0.77
CA PHE A 99 34.63 10.90 1.30
C PHE A 99 35.03 9.48 1.69
N SER A 100 36.31 9.27 1.96
CA SER A 100 36.83 7.97 2.39
C SER A 100 37.95 8.18 3.38
N THR A 101 38.05 7.27 4.34
CA THR A 101 39.21 7.16 5.23
C THR A 101 40.05 5.95 4.83
N ASP A 102 41.10 5.69 5.59
CA ASP A 102 41.91 4.48 5.42
C ASP A 102 41.10 3.20 5.67
N LYS A 103 40.01 3.28 6.46
CA LYS A 103 39.19 2.11 6.84
C LYS A 103 37.90 1.95 6.03
N ARG A 104 37.24 3.05 5.63
CA ARG A 104 35.86 2.99 5.12
C ARG A 104 35.54 4.08 4.10
N LYS A 105 34.63 3.79 3.17
CA LYS A 105 34.04 4.76 2.23
C LYS A 105 32.73 5.30 2.82
N PHE A 106 32.42 6.57 2.57
CA PHE A 106 31.27 7.24 3.14
C PHE A 106 30.48 8.02 2.09
N ILE A 107 29.16 7.93 2.20
CA ILE A 107 28.20 8.79 1.48
C ILE A 107 27.38 9.53 2.53
N ILE A 108 27.48 10.86 2.52
CA ILE A 108 26.70 11.74 3.38
C ILE A 108 25.52 12.27 2.57
N ALA A 109 24.30 12.12 3.08
CA ALA A 109 23.15 12.85 2.58
C ALA A 109 22.81 13.99 3.56
N ASP A 110 23.06 15.24 3.15
CA ASP A 110 22.67 16.39 3.96
C ASP A 110 21.17 16.64 3.79
N THR A 111 20.41 16.44 4.87
CA THR A 111 18.96 16.58 4.83
C THR A 111 18.52 17.91 5.45
N PRO A 112 17.60 18.66 4.80
CA PRO A 112 17.03 19.89 5.36
C PRO A 112 16.44 19.68 6.76
N GLY A 113 16.62 20.65 7.65
CA GLY A 113 16.16 20.55 9.06
C GLY A 113 14.76 21.08 9.33
N HIS A 114 14.10 21.68 8.34
CA HIS A 114 12.84 22.40 8.54
C HIS A 114 11.62 21.47 8.44
N GLU A 115 10.54 21.86 9.12
CA GLU A 115 9.27 21.11 9.18
C GLU A 115 8.60 20.85 7.83
N GLN A 116 9.00 21.56 6.78
CA GLN A 116 8.45 21.43 5.42
C GLN A 116 9.14 20.35 4.59
N TYR A 117 10.15 19.66 5.14
CA TYR A 117 11.04 18.79 4.35
C TYR A 117 11.04 17.32 4.80
N THR A 118 9.96 16.83 5.42
CA THR A 118 9.79 15.37 5.71
C THR A 118 9.99 14.55 4.44
N ARG A 119 9.49 15.02 3.28
CA ARG A 119 9.73 14.39 1.97
C ARG A 119 11.23 14.24 1.64
N ASN A 120 12.03 15.28 1.87
CA ASN A 120 13.46 15.28 1.52
C ASN A 120 14.23 14.39 2.49
N MET A 121 13.90 14.47 3.78
CA MET A 121 14.42 13.53 4.77
C MET A 121 14.06 12.09 4.40
N ALA A 122 12.81 11.80 4.04
CA ALA A 122 12.38 10.45 3.65
C ALA A 122 13.16 9.93 2.44
N THR A 123 13.39 10.78 1.44
CA THR A 123 14.19 10.45 0.26
C THR A 123 15.64 10.12 0.63
N GLY A 124 16.31 10.98 1.39
CA GLY A 124 17.71 10.77 1.79
C GLY A 124 17.89 9.60 2.75
N ALA A 125 16.99 9.46 3.72
CA ALA A 125 17.03 8.42 4.74
C ALA A 125 16.70 7.02 4.21
N SER A 126 15.90 6.89 3.14
CA SER A 126 15.51 5.60 2.55
C SER A 126 16.66 4.69 2.11
N THR A 127 17.86 5.26 1.91
CA THR A 127 19.06 4.51 1.51
C THR A 127 20.18 4.59 2.53
N ALA A 128 19.92 5.17 3.69
CA ALA A 128 20.91 5.35 4.75
C ALA A 128 20.85 4.22 5.76
N SER A 129 22.01 3.84 6.27
CA SER A 129 22.14 2.82 7.34
C SER A 129 22.32 3.47 8.71
N LEU A 130 22.69 4.75 8.75
CA LEU A 130 22.93 5.49 9.99
C LEU A 130 22.40 6.92 9.89
N ALA A 131 21.94 7.50 11.00
CA ALA A 131 21.64 8.93 11.08
C ALA A 131 22.45 9.61 12.20
N VAL A 132 23.06 10.73 11.88
CA VAL A 132 23.73 11.62 12.84
C VAL A 132 22.76 12.73 13.20
N ILE A 133 22.28 12.74 14.45
CA ILE A 133 21.31 13.72 14.95
C ILE A 133 22.07 14.73 15.81
N LEU A 134 22.15 15.98 15.33
CA LEU A 134 22.79 17.06 16.04
C LEU A 134 21.83 17.67 17.07
N ILE A 135 22.39 18.02 18.22
CA ILE A 135 21.71 18.72 19.31
C ILE A 135 22.60 19.86 19.79
N ASP A 136 22.13 21.11 19.71
CA ASP A 136 22.81 22.24 20.36
C ASP A 136 22.79 22.10 21.88
N ALA A 137 23.97 21.98 22.50
CA ALA A 137 24.13 21.79 23.94
C ALA A 137 23.46 22.89 24.78
N ARG A 138 23.31 24.10 24.25
CA ARG A 138 22.67 25.22 24.96
C ARG A 138 21.18 24.99 25.15
N TYR A 139 20.53 24.32 24.19
CA TYR A 139 19.09 24.13 24.20
C TYR A 139 18.67 22.70 24.58
N GLY A 140 19.54 21.71 24.37
CA GLY A 140 19.23 20.32 24.65
C GLY A 140 18.19 19.74 23.67
N VAL A 141 17.47 18.70 24.09
CA VAL A 141 16.54 17.96 23.21
C VAL A 141 15.35 18.84 22.82
N GLN A 142 15.22 19.16 21.53
CA GLN A 142 14.12 19.95 21.00
C GLN A 142 13.06 19.08 20.30
N THR A 143 11.91 19.69 19.97
CA THR A 143 10.86 19.05 19.16
C THR A 143 11.40 18.53 17.83
N GLN A 144 12.27 19.29 17.15
CA GLN A 144 12.88 18.87 15.88
C GLN A 144 13.82 17.67 16.06
N THR A 145 14.56 17.60 17.17
CA THR A 145 15.38 16.43 17.53
C THR A 145 14.51 15.17 17.59
N ARG A 146 13.39 15.24 18.32
CA ARG A 146 12.44 14.13 18.47
C ARG A 146 11.86 13.71 17.13
N ARG A 147 11.42 14.69 16.33
CA ARG A 147 10.88 14.48 14.98
C ARG A 147 11.85 13.76 14.06
N HIS A 148 13.09 14.24 13.92
CA HIS A 148 14.08 13.63 13.05
C HIS A 148 14.42 12.20 13.49
N SER A 149 14.52 11.99 14.80
CA SER A 149 14.76 10.66 15.38
C SER A 149 13.64 9.68 15.06
N PHE A 150 12.39 10.13 15.17
CA PHE A 150 11.22 9.33 14.82
C PHE A 150 11.16 9.00 13.33
N ILE A 151 11.41 9.98 12.45
CA ILE A 151 11.41 9.72 11.00
C ILE A 151 12.54 8.76 10.62
N ALA A 152 13.73 8.87 11.24
CA ALA A 152 14.82 7.93 11.02
C ALA A 152 14.44 6.49 11.44
N ASP A 153 13.83 6.32 12.61
CA ASP A 153 13.31 5.02 13.10
C ASP A 153 12.24 4.46 12.15
N LEU A 154 11.28 5.30 11.75
CA LEU A 154 10.20 4.94 10.84
C LEU A 154 10.73 4.43 9.49
N LEU A 155 11.81 5.02 9.00
CA LEU A 155 12.46 4.63 7.76
C LEU A 155 13.43 3.47 7.92
N GLY A 156 13.50 2.87 9.11
CA GLY A 156 14.24 1.64 9.38
C GLY A 156 15.73 1.84 9.64
N ILE A 157 16.18 3.07 9.92
CA ILE A 157 17.58 3.33 10.29
C ILE A 157 17.82 2.76 11.69
N GLN A 158 18.69 1.74 11.79
CA GLN A 158 18.93 1.01 13.04
C GLN A 158 20.01 1.64 13.92
N HIS A 159 20.84 2.52 13.35
CA HIS A 159 21.96 3.17 14.03
C HIS A 159 21.78 4.69 14.09
N LEU A 160 21.75 5.24 15.31
CA LEU A 160 21.71 6.68 15.56
C LEU A 160 22.97 7.14 16.31
N VAL A 161 23.58 8.22 15.83
CA VAL A 161 24.66 8.93 16.54
C VAL A 161 24.16 10.30 16.96
N ILE A 162 24.01 10.50 18.26
CA ILE A 162 23.56 11.75 18.85
C ILE A 162 24.77 12.63 19.11
N ALA A 163 24.97 13.61 18.23
CA ALA A 163 26.05 14.57 18.27
C ALA A 163 25.63 15.79 19.08
N VAL A 164 26.03 15.84 20.35
CA VAL A 164 25.80 17.01 21.22
C VAL A 164 26.81 18.07 20.86
N ASN A 165 26.40 18.99 19.99
CA ASN A 165 27.25 20.02 19.38
C ASN A 165 27.29 21.29 20.23
N LYS A 166 28.25 22.18 19.94
CA LYS A 166 28.48 23.46 20.62
C LYS A 166 28.81 23.32 22.12
N MET A 167 29.49 22.23 22.48
CA MET A 167 29.98 22.03 23.85
C MET A 167 30.94 23.13 24.32
N ASP A 168 31.60 23.83 23.39
CA ASP A 168 32.43 25.01 23.66
C ASP A 168 31.65 26.17 24.28
N LEU A 169 30.37 26.32 23.98
CA LEU A 169 29.53 27.39 24.52
C LEU A 169 28.97 27.08 25.92
N VAL A 170 29.17 25.85 26.39
CA VAL A 170 28.78 25.39 27.74
C VAL A 170 30.00 24.85 28.50
N ASP A 171 31.19 25.35 28.17
CA ASP A 171 32.47 25.05 28.82
C ASP A 171 32.79 23.55 28.93
N PHE A 172 32.33 22.75 27.95
CA PHE A 172 32.46 21.29 27.95
C PHE A 172 31.96 20.62 29.24
N SER A 173 30.86 21.14 29.82
CA SER A 173 30.25 20.63 31.05
C SER A 173 29.71 19.20 30.89
N GLN A 174 30.26 18.28 31.69
CA GLN A 174 29.78 16.90 31.79
C GLN A 174 28.32 16.85 32.25
N ALA A 175 27.96 17.63 33.26
CA ALA A 175 26.60 17.62 33.81
C ALA A 175 25.55 18.01 32.77
N ARG A 176 25.88 18.97 31.88
CA ARG A 176 24.97 19.38 30.80
C ARG A 176 24.84 18.30 29.73
N PHE A 177 25.94 17.63 29.40
CA PHE A 177 25.90 16.50 28.47
C PHE A 177 25.05 15.35 29.04
N ASP A 178 25.26 14.98 30.30
CA ASP A 178 24.54 13.89 30.97
C ASP A 178 23.02 14.18 31.06
N GLU A 179 22.63 15.44 31.29
CA GLU A 179 21.23 15.89 31.24
C GLU A 179 20.62 15.64 29.86
N ILE A 180 21.28 16.09 28.79
CA ILE A 180 20.81 15.91 27.41
C ILE A 180 20.72 14.42 27.04
N VAL A 181 21.70 13.61 27.47
CA VAL A 181 21.70 12.17 27.27
C VAL A 181 20.51 11.51 27.98
N ALA A 182 20.21 11.92 29.21
CA ALA A 182 19.07 11.40 29.97
C ALA A 182 17.74 11.75 29.28
N ASP A 183 17.56 13.03 28.91
CA ASP A 183 16.37 13.51 28.21
C ASP A 183 16.15 12.79 26.88
N TYR A 184 17.23 12.55 26.13
CA TYR A 184 17.14 11.85 24.86
C TYR A 184 16.81 10.37 25.04
N ARG A 185 17.38 9.70 26.05
CA ARG A 185 17.10 8.29 26.35
C ARG A 185 15.63 8.07 26.72
N GLU A 186 15.05 8.95 27.54
CA GLU A 186 13.61 8.88 27.88
C GLU A 186 12.72 8.94 26.61
N PHE A 187 13.12 9.76 25.64
CA PHE A 187 12.44 9.81 24.35
C PHE A 187 12.72 8.57 23.49
N ALA A 188 13.97 8.09 23.46
CA ALA A 188 14.41 6.96 22.66
C ALA A 188 13.72 5.65 23.05
N ASP A 189 13.26 5.50 24.30
CA ASP A 189 12.45 4.36 24.76
C ASP A 189 11.15 4.17 23.95
N LYS A 190 10.70 5.20 23.23
CA LYS A 190 9.52 5.17 22.35
C LYS A 190 9.86 4.75 20.91
N LEU A 191 11.13 4.64 20.56
CA LEU A 191 11.62 4.24 19.24
C LEU A 191 11.99 2.75 19.24
N GLN A 192 12.12 2.17 18.05
CA GLN A 192 12.59 0.78 17.89
C GLN A 192 14.04 0.66 17.39
N VAL A 193 14.79 1.76 17.48
CA VAL A 193 16.21 1.84 17.11
C VAL A 193 17.05 0.93 18.03
N ARG A 194 17.99 0.19 17.44
CA ARG A 194 18.80 -0.80 18.17
C ARG A 194 20.08 -0.22 18.75
N ASP A 195 20.76 0.67 18.02
CA ASP A 195 22.06 1.21 18.39
C ASP A 195 22.00 2.74 18.47
N ILE A 196 22.14 3.29 19.68
CA ILE A 196 22.16 4.73 19.92
C ILE A 196 23.46 5.08 20.65
N ARG A 197 24.30 5.89 19.99
CA ARG A 197 25.59 6.33 20.52
C ARG A 197 25.58 7.84 20.73
N PHE A 198 26.26 8.32 21.76
CA PHE A 198 26.33 9.74 22.09
C PHE A 198 27.77 10.22 21.99
N VAL A 199 27.97 11.41 21.40
CA VAL A 199 29.28 12.05 21.28
C VAL A 199 29.16 13.55 21.61
N PRO A 200 29.89 14.06 22.63
CA PRO A 200 30.00 15.49 22.87
C PRO A 200 31.01 16.07 21.89
N LEU A 201 30.65 17.08 21.10
CA LEU A 201 31.56 17.68 20.11
C LEU A 201 31.40 19.19 19.97
N SER A 202 32.39 19.81 19.32
CA SER A 202 32.27 21.16 18.77
C SER A 202 32.64 21.13 17.29
N ALA A 203 31.64 21.31 16.42
CA ALA A 203 31.85 21.34 14.98
C ALA A 203 32.75 22.51 14.53
N LEU A 204 32.68 23.65 15.25
CA LEU A 204 33.45 24.85 14.92
C LEU A 204 34.93 24.67 15.24
N ASP A 205 35.24 24.20 16.46
CA ASP A 205 36.62 24.07 16.93
C ASP A 205 37.25 22.71 16.57
N GLY A 206 36.43 21.71 16.22
CA GLY A 206 36.84 20.36 15.79
C GLY A 206 37.00 19.35 16.91
N ASP A 207 36.66 19.71 18.16
CA ASP A 207 36.70 18.84 19.33
C ASP A 207 35.78 17.62 19.12
N ASN A 208 36.34 16.39 19.22
CA ASN A 208 35.64 15.10 19.03
C ASN A 208 34.98 14.90 17.64
N VAL A 209 35.36 15.67 16.61
CA VAL A 209 34.87 15.46 15.23
C VAL A 209 35.71 14.39 14.52
N VAL A 210 36.98 14.68 14.29
CA VAL A 210 37.94 13.72 13.69
C VAL A 210 38.89 13.15 14.74
N ASN A 211 39.37 14.00 15.65
CA ASN A 211 40.29 13.62 16.71
C ASN A 211 39.61 13.75 18.08
N LYS A 212 40.01 12.92 19.03
CA LYS A 212 39.56 13.01 20.44
C LYS A 212 39.99 14.35 21.05
N SER A 213 39.14 14.92 21.88
CA SER A 213 39.36 16.21 22.55
C SER A 213 39.90 16.04 23.95
N ASP A 214 41.00 16.76 24.24
CA ASP A 214 41.57 16.88 25.58
C ASP A 214 40.67 17.67 26.56
N LYS A 215 39.67 18.42 26.05
CA LYS A 215 38.71 19.19 26.86
C LYS A 215 37.60 18.33 27.45
N THR A 216 37.47 17.08 27.00
CA THR A 216 36.43 16.13 27.46
C THR A 216 37.03 14.85 28.05
N PRO A 217 37.94 14.92 29.05
CA PRO A 217 38.56 13.72 29.63
C PRO A 217 37.55 12.84 30.38
N TRP A 218 36.41 13.42 30.75
CA TRP A 218 35.29 12.75 31.40
C TRP A 218 34.43 11.91 30.44
N TYR A 219 34.51 12.16 29.12
CA TYR A 219 33.79 11.38 28.12
C TYR A 219 34.49 10.03 27.94
N GLN A 220 33.95 9.00 28.58
CA GLN A 220 34.50 7.65 28.55
C GLN A 220 33.45 6.64 28.09
N VAL A 221 33.89 5.69 27.28
CA VAL A 221 33.11 4.54 26.83
C VAL A 221 33.91 3.28 27.18
N ASP A 222 33.29 2.34 27.89
CA ASP A 222 33.90 1.10 28.36
C ASP A 222 35.24 1.27 29.11
N GLY A 223 35.35 2.33 29.91
CA GLY A 223 36.54 2.62 30.73
C GLY A 223 37.72 3.20 29.97
N THR A 224 37.55 3.57 28.71
CA THR A 224 38.55 4.28 27.89
C THR A 224 38.00 5.62 27.40
N GLN A 225 38.88 6.53 26.98
CA GLN A 225 38.44 7.80 26.41
C GLN A 225 37.55 7.55 25.19
N GLY A 226 36.35 8.12 25.21
CA GLY A 226 35.33 7.89 24.21
C GLY A 226 35.78 8.24 22.79
N PRO A 227 35.20 7.59 21.77
CA PRO A 227 35.58 7.78 20.38
C PRO A 227 35.15 9.15 19.84
N ALA A 228 35.93 9.72 18.91
CA ALA A 228 35.47 10.84 18.11
C ALA A 228 34.36 10.41 17.12
N LEU A 229 33.62 11.36 16.56
CA LEU A 229 32.55 11.08 15.60
C LEU A 229 33.06 10.24 14.41
N LEU A 230 34.23 10.55 13.85
CA LEU A 230 34.79 9.76 12.75
C LEU A 230 35.08 8.31 13.15
N GLU A 231 35.63 8.08 14.35
CA GLU A 231 35.89 6.72 14.87
C GLU A 231 34.58 5.93 15.05
N LEU A 232 33.50 6.60 15.47
CA LEU A 232 32.16 5.99 15.53
C LEU A 232 31.68 5.59 14.12
N LEU A 233 31.76 6.49 13.15
CA LEU A 233 31.35 6.22 11.77
C LEU A 233 32.18 5.09 11.11
N GLU A 234 33.47 4.98 11.45
CA GLU A 234 34.33 3.89 10.98
C GLU A 234 34.00 2.53 11.63
N SER A 235 33.50 2.51 12.86
CA SER A 235 33.32 1.29 13.66
C SER A 235 31.89 0.74 13.69
N VAL A 236 30.90 1.48 13.21
CA VAL A 236 29.51 0.98 13.13
C VAL A 236 29.42 -0.15 12.11
N GLU A 237 29.04 -1.34 12.57
CA GLU A 237 28.90 -2.55 11.74
C GLU A 237 27.49 -2.68 11.17
N VAL A 238 27.27 -2.11 9.98
CA VAL A 238 25.95 -2.15 9.29
C VAL A 238 25.68 -3.46 8.55
N ALA A 239 26.71 -4.30 8.37
CA ALA A 239 26.57 -5.57 7.66
C ALA A 239 25.66 -6.56 8.41
N PHE A 240 25.58 -6.46 9.74
CA PHE A 240 24.72 -7.30 10.57
C PHE A 240 23.23 -6.96 10.46
N ASP A 241 22.89 -5.79 9.89
CA ASP A 241 21.51 -5.40 9.67
C ASP A 241 20.88 -6.10 8.46
N GLN A 242 21.70 -6.72 7.59
CA GLN A 242 21.21 -7.42 6.42
C GLN A 242 20.51 -8.72 6.82
N ASN A 243 19.33 -8.94 6.24
CA ASN A 243 18.65 -10.21 6.35
C ASN A 243 19.36 -11.24 5.45
N LEU A 244 20.10 -12.16 6.06
CA LEU A 244 20.84 -13.22 5.37
C LEU A 244 20.10 -14.57 5.34
N SER A 245 18.93 -14.67 5.98
CA SER A 245 18.14 -15.91 6.09
C SER A 245 17.00 -15.99 5.09
N ASP A 246 16.17 -14.95 5.00
CA ASP A 246 14.91 -14.99 4.26
C ASP A 246 15.17 -14.65 2.80
N LEU A 247 15.30 -15.67 1.95
CA LEU A 247 15.64 -15.46 0.55
C LEU A 247 14.55 -14.67 -0.16
N ARG A 248 14.91 -13.50 -0.72
CA ARG A 248 14.02 -12.63 -1.49
C ARG A 248 14.75 -12.14 -2.74
N LEU A 249 14.42 -12.71 -3.89
CA LEU A 249 14.86 -12.21 -5.19
C LEU A 249 13.64 -11.77 -6.01
N PRO A 250 13.26 -10.49 -5.95
CA PRO A 250 12.22 -9.96 -6.81
C PRO A 250 12.74 -9.87 -8.25
N VAL A 251 12.07 -10.56 -9.17
CA VAL A 251 12.48 -10.66 -10.58
C VAL A 251 12.18 -9.34 -11.29
N GLN A 252 13.23 -8.72 -11.82
CA GLN A 252 13.18 -7.47 -12.59
C GLN A 252 13.02 -7.73 -14.08
N TYR A 253 13.67 -8.79 -14.57
CA TYR A 253 13.74 -9.09 -16.00
C TYR A 253 13.96 -10.58 -16.25
N VAL A 254 13.37 -11.11 -17.32
CA VAL A 254 13.60 -12.49 -17.78
C VAL A 254 14.48 -12.42 -19.01
N ASN A 255 15.73 -12.87 -18.87
CA ASN A 255 16.74 -12.85 -19.91
C ASN A 255 16.70 -14.15 -20.73
N ARG A 256 16.46 -14.02 -22.03
CA ARG A 256 16.47 -15.12 -23.01
C ARG A 256 17.22 -14.68 -24.28
N PRO A 257 18.55 -14.73 -24.28
CA PRO A 257 19.35 -14.34 -25.44
C PRO A 257 19.30 -15.38 -26.57
N ASN A 258 18.99 -16.64 -26.25
CA ASN A 258 18.84 -17.75 -27.19
C ASN A 258 17.91 -18.84 -26.61
N LEU A 259 17.71 -19.94 -27.34
CA LEU A 259 16.79 -21.02 -26.96
C LEU A 259 17.29 -21.86 -25.77
N ASP A 260 18.59 -21.84 -25.50
CA ASP A 260 19.22 -22.71 -24.49
C ASP A 260 19.51 -21.97 -23.17
N PHE A 261 19.20 -20.67 -23.10
CA PHE A 261 19.44 -19.86 -21.90
C PHE A 261 18.17 -19.14 -21.45
N ARG A 262 17.79 -19.39 -20.21
CA ARG A 262 16.75 -18.64 -19.50
C ARG A 262 17.27 -18.24 -18.12
N GLY A 263 17.48 -16.94 -17.95
CA GLY A 263 17.92 -16.35 -16.69
C GLY A 263 16.88 -15.40 -16.11
N TYR A 264 16.78 -15.37 -14.79
CA TYR A 264 15.91 -14.46 -14.04
C TYR A 264 16.78 -13.42 -13.34
N CYS A 265 16.71 -12.19 -13.82
CA CYS A 265 17.55 -11.09 -13.35
C CYS A 265 16.84 -10.31 -12.25
N GLY A 266 17.58 -9.94 -11.21
CA GLY A 266 17.12 -9.07 -10.15
C GLY A 266 18.25 -8.68 -9.20
N THR A 267 17.96 -7.76 -8.29
CA THR A 267 18.83 -7.48 -7.15
C THR A 267 18.36 -8.33 -5.97
N LEU A 268 19.27 -9.09 -5.37
CA LEU A 268 18.94 -9.91 -4.21
C LEU A 268 18.58 -8.99 -3.04
N ALA A 269 17.34 -9.06 -2.55
CA ALA A 269 16.84 -8.17 -1.51
C ALA A 269 17.17 -8.68 -0.10
N ALA A 270 17.11 -10.00 0.08
CA ALA A 270 17.42 -10.68 1.33
C ALA A 270 17.80 -12.15 1.08
N GLY A 271 18.41 -12.78 2.08
CA GLY A 271 18.90 -14.15 2.06
C GLY A 271 20.22 -14.32 1.31
N ILE A 272 20.83 -15.50 1.49
CA ILE A 272 21.97 -15.95 0.68
C ILE A 272 21.47 -16.96 -0.34
N LEU A 273 21.81 -16.75 -1.61
CA LEU A 273 21.48 -17.67 -2.69
C LEU A 273 22.69 -18.51 -3.07
N ARG A 274 22.50 -19.82 -3.26
CA ARG A 274 23.55 -20.75 -3.72
C ARG A 274 23.06 -21.66 -4.86
N PRO A 275 23.92 -22.05 -5.81
CA PRO A 275 23.66 -23.18 -6.68
C PRO A 275 23.30 -24.44 -5.88
N GLY A 276 22.33 -25.21 -6.37
CA GLY A 276 21.78 -26.39 -5.70
C GLY A 276 20.72 -26.10 -4.63
N GLN A 277 20.44 -24.83 -4.31
CA GLN A 277 19.41 -24.46 -3.34
C GLN A 277 18.01 -24.59 -3.95
N ARG A 278 17.09 -25.17 -3.18
CA ARG A 278 15.67 -25.26 -3.54
C ARG A 278 14.98 -23.91 -3.32
N ILE A 279 14.24 -23.47 -4.33
CA ILE A 279 13.51 -22.20 -4.33
C ILE A 279 12.07 -22.41 -4.78
N LYS A 280 11.22 -21.41 -4.55
CA LYS A 280 9.89 -21.34 -5.14
C LYS A 280 9.60 -19.95 -5.70
N ALA A 281 8.79 -19.92 -6.75
CA ALA A 281 8.31 -18.70 -7.37
C ALA A 281 6.95 -18.29 -6.79
N LEU A 282 6.83 -17.04 -6.33
CA LEU A 282 5.57 -16.45 -5.88
C LEU A 282 5.06 -15.46 -6.92
N PRO A 283 3.74 -15.46 -7.20
CA PRO A 283 2.66 -16.13 -6.45
C PRO A 283 2.33 -17.56 -6.92
N SER A 284 2.99 -18.10 -7.95
CA SER A 284 2.61 -19.39 -8.57
C SER A 284 2.84 -20.63 -7.68
N ASN A 285 3.66 -20.51 -6.63
CA ASN A 285 4.11 -21.58 -5.74
C ASN A 285 4.84 -22.75 -6.46
N LYS A 286 5.28 -22.56 -7.71
CA LYS A 286 6.10 -23.55 -8.40
C LYS A 286 7.50 -23.58 -7.80
N SER A 287 8.01 -24.77 -7.52
CA SER A 287 9.37 -24.97 -7.01
C SER A 287 10.34 -25.28 -8.15
N ALA A 288 11.62 -25.00 -7.92
CA ALA A 288 12.74 -25.42 -8.76
C ALA A 288 14.03 -25.43 -7.91
N THR A 289 15.15 -25.79 -8.50
CA THR A 289 16.48 -25.68 -7.90
C THR A 289 17.32 -24.67 -8.67
N VAL A 290 18.11 -23.88 -7.96
CA VAL A 290 19.08 -22.99 -8.60
C VAL A 290 20.16 -23.81 -9.29
N GLU A 291 20.34 -23.64 -10.59
CA GLU A 291 21.43 -24.29 -11.34
C GLU A 291 22.71 -23.47 -11.25
N ARG A 292 22.64 -22.18 -11.62
CA ARG A 292 23.77 -21.25 -11.60
C ARG A 292 23.34 -19.84 -11.23
N ILE A 293 24.27 -19.10 -10.63
CA ILE A 293 24.17 -17.66 -10.40
C ILE A 293 25.17 -16.99 -11.33
N VAL A 294 24.70 -16.18 -12.26
CA VAL A 294 25.49 -15.57 -13.34
C VAL A 294 25.57 -14.06 -13.13
N THR A 295 26.77 -13.51 -13.23
CA THR A 295 27.06 -12.07 -13.23
C THR A 295 27.90 -11.68 -14.44
N PHE A 296 28.17 -10.38 -14.59
CA PHE A 296 29.06 -9.89 -15.66
C PHE A 296 30.47 -10.48 -15.55
N ASP A 297 30.98 -10.63 -14.32
CA ASP A 297 32.34 -11.13 -14.03
C ASP A 297 32.44 -12.66 -13.98
N GLY A 298 31.34 -13.36 -14.31
CA GLY A 298 31.24 -14.81 -14.32
C GLY A 298 30.22 -15.37 -13.33
N ASP A 299 30.30 -16.67 -13.10
CA ASP A 299 29.40 -17.37 -12.19
C ASP A 299 29.84 -17.24 -10.74
N LEU A 300 28.87 -17.09 -9.84
CA LEU A 300 29.10 -17.00 -8.40
C LEU A 300 28.75 -18.32 -7.70
N GLU A 301 29.57 -18.70 -6.72
CA GLU A 301 29.27 -19.80 -5.81
C GLU A 301 28.17 -19.42 -4.81
N GLN A 302 28.09 -18.14 -4.42
CA GLN A 302 27.08 -17.60 -3.51
C GLN A 302 26.77 -16.14 -3.88
N ALA A 303 25.53 -15.71 -3.67
CA ALA A 303 25.15 -14.31 -3.78
C ALA A 303 24.56 -13.77 -2.47
N TYR A 304 24.80 -12.49 -2.22
CA TYR A 304 24.43 -11.76 -1.01
C TYR A 304 23.48 -10.59 -1.33
N PRO A 305 22.71 -10.10 -0.34
CA PRO A 305 21.82 -8.96 -0.53
C PRO A 305 22.53 -7.74 -1.13
N GLY A 306 21.84 -7.02 -2.02
CA GLY A 306 22.36 -5.87 -2.76
C GLY A 306 23.06 -6.22 -4.08
N GLN A 307 23.42 -7.48 -4.33
CA GLN A 307 24.04 -7.89 -5.58
C GLN A 307 23.00 -8.04 -6.70
N ALA A 308 23.30 -7.45 -7.87
CA ALA A 308 22.54 -7.67 -9.10
C ALA A 308 23.01 -8.96 -9.77
N ILE A 309 22.11 -9.94 -9.87
CA ILE A 309 22.41 -11.30 -10.31
C ILE A 309 21.42 -11.79 -11.37
N THR A 310 21.84 -12.77 -12.15
CA THR A 310 20.98 -13.57 -13.02
C THR A 310 20.96 -15.00 -12.54
N VAL A 311 19.77 -15.53 -12.23
CA VAL A 311 19.62 -16.89 -11.72
C VAL A 311 19.10 -17.80 -12.82
N THR A 312 19.71 -18.96 -12.98
CA THR A 312 19.22 -20.04 -13.86
C THR A 312 18.71 -21.19 -13.00
N LEU A 313 17.76 -21.95 -13.51
CA LEU A 313 17.07 -23.02 -12.79
C LEU A 313 17.24 -24.35 -13.52
N ASP A 314 17.24 -25.44 -12.76
CA ASP A 314 17.34 -26.82 -13.28
C ASP A 314 16.13 -27.25 -14.12
N GLU A 315 14.97 -26.64 -13.88
CA GLU A 315 13.74 -26.86 -14.64
C GLU A 315 13.04 -25.55 -15.02
N GLU A 316 12.31 -25.59 -16.14
CA GLU A 316 11.55 -24.44 -16.59
C GLU A 316 10.23 -24.30 -15.83
N ILE A 317 10.20 -23.35 -14.88
CA ILE A 317 8.97 -22.89 -14.26
C ILE A 317 8.52 -21.54 -14.82
N ASP A 318 7.22 -21.27 -14.71
CA ASP A 318 6.63 -20.03 -15.19
C ASP A 318 6.89 -18.91 -14.17
N ILE A 319 7.74 -17.97 -14.56
CA ILE A 319 8.20 -16.82 -13.77
C ILE A 319 8.25 -15.62 -14.71
N SER A 320 7.67 -14.52 -14.27
CA SER A 320 7.60 -13.24 -14.98
C SER A 320 8.21 -12.10 -14.15
N ARG A 321 8.38 -10.92 -14.77
CA ARG A 321 8.73 -9.71 -14.03
C ARG A 321 7.68 -9.44 -12.96
N GLY A 322 8.13 -9.12 -11.74
CA GLY A 322 7.27 -8.86 -10.59
C GLY A 322 7.03 -10.08 -9.70
N ASP A 323 7.38 -11.28 -10.17
CA ASP A 323 7.38 -12.48 -9.33
C ASP A 323 8.60 -12.50 -8.41
N TRP A 324 8.50 -13.19 -7.27
CA TRP A 324 9.60 -13.33 -6.32
C TRP A 324 10.10 -14.76 -6.31
N LEU A 325 11.42 -14.94 -6.36
CA LEU A 325 12.05 -16.21 -5.99
C LEU A 325 12.39 -16.15 -4.51
N VAL A 326 11.87 -17.12 -3.76
CA VAL A 326 12.05 -17.22 -2.31
C VAL A 326 12.56 -18.61 -1.93
N GLY A 327 12.98 -18.81 -0.68
CA GLY A 327 13.43 -20.11 -0.20
C GLY A 327 12.31 -21.16 -0.36
N GLY A 328 12.67 -22.39 -0.74
CA GLY A 328 11.68 -23.44 -1.00
C GLY A 328 10.73 -23.69 0.17
N ASP A 329 11.24 -23.57 1.40
CA ASP A 329 10.50 -23.80 2.65
C ASP A 329 9.98 -22.50 3.29
N ASP A 330 10.28 -21.33 2.72
CA ASP A 330 9.92 -20.02 3.31
C ASP A 330 8.40 -19.79 3.23
N GLU A 331 7.74 -19.49 4.34
CA GLU A 331 6.34 -19.07 4.32
C GLU A 331 6.22 -17.55 4.17
N VAL A 332 5.92 -17.11 2.95
CA VAL A 332 5.69 -15.68 2.64
C VAL A 332 4.19 -15.45 2.44
N PRO A 333 3.57 -14.53 3.18
CA PRO A 333 2.14 -14.30 3.07
C PRO A 333 1.81 -13.66 1.71
N LEU A 334 0.81 -14.24 1.03
CA LEU A 334 0.19 -13.65 -0.15
C LEU A 334 -1.05 -12.87 0.28
N SER A 335 -1.04 -11.56 0.07
CA SER A 335 -2.19 -10.72 0.41
C SER A 335 -2.39 -9.63 -0.64
N ASN A 336 -3.64 -9.21 -0.80
CA ASN A 336 -3.98 -7.98 -1.50
C ASN A 336 -4.31 -6.85 -0.52
N THR A 337 -4.20 -7.07 0.78
CA THR A 337 -4.46 -6.06 1.81
C THR A 337 -3.40 -6.09 2.90
N PHE A 338 -2.84 -4.93 3.23
CA PHE A 338 -1.85 -4.80 4.29
C PHE A 338 -1.92 -3.44 4.98
N GLU A 339 -1.42 -3.39 6.21
CA GLU A 339 -1.20 -2.16 6.96
C GLU A 339 0.20 -1.63 6.62
N ALA A 340 0.27 -0.32 6.37
CA ALA A 340 1.52 0.37 6.09
C ALA A 340 1.53 1.75 6.72
N ASP A 341 2.71 2.23 7.13
CA ASP A 341 2.91 3.66 7.36
C ASP A 341 3.17 4.32 6.01
N ILE A 342 2.44 5.40 5.70
CA ILE A 342 2.58 6.16 4.46
C ILE A 342 3.06 7.57 4.79
N VAL A 343 4.14 7.98 4.14
CA VAL A 343 4.60 9.37 4.09
C VAL A 343 4.02 10.01 2.83
N TRP A 344 3.12 10.98 3.00
CA TRP A 344 2.51 11.68 1.89
C TRP A 344 3.41 12.82 1.40
N MET A 345 3.64 12.90 0.08
CA MET A 345 4.69 13.72 -0.54
C MET A 345 4.16 14.74 -1.55
N HIS A 346 2.84 14.83 -1.70
CA HIS A 346 2.18 15.67 -2.70
C HIS A 346 1.22 16.69 -2.05
N ASP A 347 1.07 17.82 -2.71
CA ASP A 347 0.32 19.00 -2.24
C ASP A 347 -1.18 18.71 -2.18
N THR A 348 -1.68 17.93 -3.14
CA THR A 348 -3.04 17.37 -3.10
C THR A 348 -3.10 16.30 -2.04
N ALA A 349 -3.96 16.48 -1.05
CA ALA A 349 -4.13 15.54 0.06
C ALA A 349 -4.52 14.13 -0.44
N LEU A 350 -4.13 13.12 0.33
CA LEU A 350 -4.52 11.74 0.10
C LEU A 350 -6.04 11.60 0.21
N GLU A 351 -6.66 11.12 -0.86
CA GLU A 351 -8.07 10.71 -0.88
C GLU A 351 -8.17 9.19 -0.72
N THR A 352 -8.96 8.73 0.26
CA THR A 352 -9.26 7.31 0.46
C THR A 352 -10.20 6.78 -0.62
N GLY A 353 -10.02 5.51 -1.02
CA GLY A 353 -10.79 4.87 -2.09
C GLY A 353 -10.44 5.33 -3.51
N LYS A 354 -9.58 6.34 -3.68
CA LYS A 354 -9.02 6.69 -4.99
C LYS A 354 -8.04 5.59 -5.45
N LEU A 355 -8.12 5.23 -6.72
CA LEU A 355 -7.19 4.28 -7.35
C LEU A 355 -5.87 4.97 -7.71
N TYR A 356 -4.78 4.37 -7.26
CA TYR A 356 -3.39 4.74 -7.54
C TYR A 356 -2.66 3.59 -8.23
N ASP A 357 -1.53 3.90 -8.87
CA ASP A 357 -0.56 2.87 -9.23
C ASP A 357 0.40 2.70 -8.03
N ILE A 358 0.53 1.49 -7.54
CA ILE A 358 1.41 1.10 -6.44
C ILE A 358 2.57 0.33 -7.04
N LYS A 359 3.79 0.80 -6.79
CA LYS A 359 5.01 0.06 -7.14
C LYS A 359 5.57 -0.59 -5.89
N LEU A 360 5.48 -1.92 -5.83
CA LEU A 360 5.99 -2.74 -4.74
C LEU A 360 7.08 -3.65 -5.29
N ALA A 361 8.30 -3.51 -4.77
CA ALA A 361 9.51 -4.10 -5.36
C ALA A 361 9.60 -3.86 -6.88
N THR A 362 9.52 -4.92 -7.68
CA THR A 362 9.67 -4.87 -9.15
C THR A 362 8.34 -4.86 -9.91
N ARG A 363 7.23 -4.85 -9.17
CA ARG A 363 5.87 -5.01 -9.69
C ARG A 363 5.10 -3.70 -9.58
N ASP A 364 4.44 -3.33 -10.66
CA ASP A 364 3.56 -2.17 -10.76
C ASP A 364 2.11 -2.67 -10.76
N LEU A 365 1.29 -2.22 -9.82
CA LEU A 365 -0.07 -2.71 -9.54
C LEU A 365 -1.03 -1.53 -9.46
N ALA A 366 -2.32 -1.76 -9.73
CA ALA A 366 -3.35 -0.82 -9.27
C ALA A 366 -3.78 -1.17 -7.84
N GLY A 367 -3.99 -0.15 -7.02
CA GLY A 367 -4.49 -0.28 -5.65
C GLY A 367 -5.10 1.02 -5.13
N GLN A 368 -5.58 1.01 -3.90
CA GLN A 368 -6.16 2.16 -3.22
C GLN A 368 -5.71 2.18 -1.76
N ILE A 369 -5.69 3.38 -1.17
CA ILE A 369 -5.65 3.50 0.28
C ILE A 369 -7.10 3.47 0.74
N SER A 370 -7.52 2.35 1.32
CA SER A 370 -8.91 2.10 1.72
C SER A 370 -9.30 2.85 2.99
N ARG A 371 -8.33 3.06 3.89
CA ARG A 371 -8.54 3.66 5.20
C ARG A 371 -7.26 4.27 5.74
N ILE A 372 -7.40 5.39 6.45
CA ILE A 372 -6.39 5.94 7.34
C ILE A 372 -6.80 5.52 8.77
N ASP A 373 -5.96 4.74 9.44
CA ASP A 373 -6.23 4.31 10.82
C ASP A 373 -5.94 5.43 11.81
N TYR A 374 -4.81 6.12 11.63
CA TYR A 374 -4.45 7.35 12.32
C TYR A 374 -3.32 8.08 11.60
N GLN A 375 -3.25 9.40 11.79
CA GLN A 375 -2.10 10.22 11.48
C GLN A 375 -1.21 10.35 12.72
N ILE A 376 0.10 10.35 12.51
CA ILE A 376 1.07 10.55 13.59
C ILE A 376 1.47 12.03 13.62
N ASP A 377 1.33 12.66 14.78
CA ASP A 377 1.94 13.95 15.02
C ASP A 377 3.46 13.75 15.19
N VAL A 378 4.24 14.16 14.21
CA VAL A 378 5.70 13.96 14.21
C VAL A 378 6.43 14.73 15.32
N ASN A 379 5.77 15.73 15.93
CA ASN A 379 6.35 16.56 16.99
C ASN A 379 6.09 15.96 18.39
N THR A 380 4.93 15.33 18.60
CA THR A 380 4.54 14.74 19.90
C THR A 380 4.54 13.21 19.93
N LEU A 381 4.55 12.57 18.76
CA LEU A 381 4.32 11.14 18.54
C LEU A 381 2.90 10.66 18.88
N GLU A 382 1.96 11.58 19.07
CA GLU A 382 0.57 11.22 19.36
C GLU A 382 -0.18 10.79 18.10
N HIS A 383 -1.06 9.80 18.25
CA HIS A 383 -1.94 9.34 17.19
C HIS A 383 -3.20 10.23 17.13
N LYS A 384 -3.52 10.73 15.94
CA LYS A 384 -4.68 11.57 15.67
C LYS A 384 -5.58 10.88 14.64
N ASN A 385 -6.90 10.95 14.83
CA ASN A 385 -7.83 10.55 13.78
C ASN A 385 -7.72 11.52 12.61
N ALA A 386 -7.69 11.00 11.38
CA ALA A 386 -7.58 11.78 10.17
C ALA A 386 -8.33 11.10 9.02
N ASP A 387 -9.05 11.89 8.23
CA ASP A 387 -9.79 11.43 7.05
C ASP A 387 -9.03 11.68 5.73
N HIS A 388 -7.91 12.42 5.80
CA HIS A 388 -7.00 12.72 4.70
C HIS A 388 -5.57 12.87 5.23
N LEU A 389 -4.56 12.80 4.35
CA LEU A 389 -3.16 13.13 4.67
C LEU A 389 -2.67 14.27 3.79
N ASP A 390 -2.28 15.39 4.41
CA ASP A 390 -1.66 16.53 3.71
C ASP A 390 -0.19 16.28 3.38
N LEU A 391 0.42 17.18 2.60
CA LEU A 391 1.86 17.15 2.31
C LEU A 391 2.68 17.01 3.61
N ASN A 392 3.63 16.07 3.60
CA ASN A 392 4.50 15.71 4.73
C ASN A 392 3.81 15.03 5.92
N ALA A 393 2.50 14.75 5.85
CA ALA A 393 1.82 13.96 6.85
C ALA A 393 2.26 12.50 6.78
N ILE A 394 2.31 11.86 7.96
CA ILE A 394 2.61 10.45 8.10
C ILE A 394 1.40 9.78 8.74
N GLY A 395 0.90 8.72 8.14
CA GLY A 395 -0.26 8.00 8.66
C GLY A 395 -0.13 6.49 8.55
N ARG A 396 -0.69 5.80 9.54
CA ARG A 396 -0.96 4.37 9.45
C ARG A 396 -2.18 4.18 8.56
N CYS A 397 -2.03 3.42 7.49
CA CYS A 397 -3.05 3.26 6.47
C CYS A 397 -3.24 1.77 6.12
N ARG A 398 -4.44 1.46 5.63
CA ARG A 398 -4.74 0.17 5.01
C ARG A 398 -4.71 0.30 3.50
N VAL A 399 -3.80 -0.41 2.88
CA VAL A 399 -3.65 -0.47 1.42
C VAL A 399 -4.35 -1.71 0.91
N GLU A 400 -5.13 -1.54 -0.16
CA GLU A 400 -5.81 -2.61 -0.88
C GLU A 400 -5.35 -2.62 -2.34
N LEU A 401 -4.94 -3.78 -2.81
CA LEU A 401 -4.44 -4.02 -4.16
C LEU A 401 -5.46 -4.79 -4.96
N THR A 402 -5.42 -4.63 -6.28
CA THR A 402 -6.32 -5.34 -7.21
C THR A 402 -5.99 -6.83 -7.35
N VAL A 403 -4.81 -7.27 -6.91
CA VAL A 403 -4.35 -8.67 -6.97
C VAL A 403 -3.58 -9.04 -5.70
N GLN A 404 -3.57 -10.31 -5.35
CA GLN A 404 -2.71 -10.81 -4.26
C GLN A 404 -1.24 -10.81 -4.69
N VAL A 405 -0.38 -10.32 -3.80
CA VAL A 405 1.07 -10.27 -3.99
C VAL A 405 1.77 -10.79 -2.74
N PRO A 406 3.02 -11.30 -2.85
CA PRO A 406 3.84 -11.55 -1.69
C PRO A 406 4.15 -10.23 -0.97
N VAL A 407 4.15 -10.26 0.35
CA VAL A 407 4.34 -9.09 1.21
C VAL A 407 5.29 -9.46 2.35
N ASP A 408 6.28 -8.61 2.61
CA ASP A 408 7.12 -8.68 3.81
C ASP A 408 6.88 -7.45 4.69
N ASP A 409 7.16 -7.59 5.99
CA ASP A 409 7.33 -6.44 6.88
C ASP A 409 8.59 -5.66 6.44
N TYR A 410 8.45 -4.35 6.28
CA TYR A 410 9.54 -3.43 5.94
C TYR A 410 10.73 -3.56 6.89
N ARG A 411 10.48 -3.79 8.18
CA ARG A 411 11.57 -3.94 9.17
C ARG A 411 12.38 -5.22 9.02
N THR A 412 11.80 -6.24 8.39
CA THR A 412 12.46 -7.53 8.17
C THR A 412 13.14 -7.57 6.80
N SER A 413 12.51 -6.96 5.79
CA SER A 413 13.07 -6.87 4.44
C SER A 413 12.68 -5.55 3.77
N PRO A 414 13.49 -4.48 3.92
CA PRO A 414 13.20 -3.17 3.34
C PRO A 414 13.02 -3.20 1.81
N GLY A 415 13.77 -4.07 1.12
CA GLY A 415 13.72 -4.20 -0.35
C GLY A 415 12.40 -4.77 -0.89
N THR A 416 11.63 -5.48 -0.06
CA THR A 416 10.35 -6.10 -0.44
C THR A 416 9.15 -5.60 0.37
N GLY A 417 9.38 -4.97 1.52
CA GLY A 417 8.35 -4.33 2.35
C GLY A 417 8.18 -2.83 2.12
N SER A 418 8.87 -2.24 1.14
CA SER A 418 8.66 -0.84 0.73
C SER A 418 7.87 -0.73 -0.57
N PHE A 419 7.10 0.35 -0.71
CA PHE A 419 6.41 0.69 -1.95
C PHE A 419 6.30 2.20 -2.14
N ILE A 420 6.01 2.62 -3.36
CA ILE A 420 5.64 4.00 -3.69
C ILE A 420 4.22 4.06 -4.25
N VAL A 421 3.54 5.17 -3.96
CA VAL A 421 2.22 5.51 -4.48
C VAL A 421 2.39 6.50 -5.62
N ILE A 422 1.83 6.20 -6.77
CA ILE A 422 1.97 6.97 -8.00
C ILE A 422 0.57 7.38 -8.45
N ASP A 423 0.38 8.67 -8.70
CA ASP A 423 -0.86 9.17 -9.29
C ASP A 423 -0.95 8.75 -10.77
N ARG A 424 -2.05 8.10 -11.14
CA ARG A 424 -2.21 7.44 -12.45
C ARG A 424 -2.31 8.41 -13.62
N LEU A 425 -2.70 9.66 -13.37
CA LEU A 425 -2.89 10.67 -14.40
C LEU A 425 -1.59 11.44 -14.65
N SER A 426 -0.95 11.88 -13.57
CA SER A 426 0.27 12.69 -13.62
C SER A 426 1.57 11.86 -13.70
N ASN A 427 1.52 10.58 -13.32
CA ASN A 427 2.69 9.70 -13.12
C ASN A 427 3.69 10.23 -12.06
N VAL A 428 3.25 11.15 -11.21
CA VAL A 428 4.07 11.68 -10.12
C VAL A 428 3.99 10.73 -8.92
N THR A 429 5.13 10.51 -8.26
CA THR A 429 5.15 9.83 -6.95
C THR A 429 4.53 10.74 -5.89
N VAL A 430 3.40 10.32 -5.35
CA VAL A 430 2.61 11.10 -4.38
C VAL A 430 2.81 10.64 -2.94
N GLY A 431 3.37 9.45 -2.72
CA GLY A 431 3.73 8.97 -1.39
C GLY A 431 4.70 7.80 -1.42
N ALA A 432 5.31 7.51 -0.27
CA ALA A 432 6.09 6.31 -0.03
C ALA A 432 5.52 5.57 1.18
N GLY A 433 5.57 4.24 1.17
CA GLY A 433 4.99 3.43 2.22
C GLY A 433 5.88 2.29 2.68
N MET A 434 5.77 1.98 3.96
CA MET A 434 6.49 0.92 4.65
C MET A 434 5.46 -0.06 5.22
N VAL A 435 5.46 -1.27 4.71
CA VAL A 435 4.52 -2.32 5.11
C VAL A 435 4.86 -2.81 6.51
N HIS A 436 3.84 -3.08 7.33
CA HIS A 436 4.00 -3.67 8.66
C HIS A 436 3.56 -5.12 8.70
N LYS A 437 2.31 -5.36 8.33
CA LYS A 437 1.72 -6.70 8.37
C LYS A 437 0.63 -6.82 7.34
N THR A 438 0.44 -8.04 6.87
CA THR A 438 -0.77 -8.38 6.14
C THR A 438 -1.97 -8.23 7.07
N VAL A 439 -3.03 -7.64 6.56
CA VAL A 439 -4.32 -7.70 7.22
C VAL A 439 -5.04 -8.84 6.55
N ASP A 440 -5.49 -9.82 7.32
CA ASP A 440 -6.57 -10.67 6.83
C ASP A 440 -7.69 -9.71 6.48
N ALA A 441 -7.94 -9.50 5.17
CA ALA A 441 -9.07 -8.72 4.71
C ALA A 441 -10.29 -9.35 5.37
N GLY A 442 -10.73 -8.77 6.49
CA GLY A 442 -11.88 -9.23 7.23
C GLY A 442 -12.98 -9.27 6.21
N LEU A 443 -13.45 -10.48 5.91
CA LEU A 443 -14.44 -10.71 4.87
C LEU A 443 -15.57 -9.69 5.11
N PRO A 444 -15.92 -8.84 4.13
CA PRO A 444 -16.85 -7.75 4.37
C PRO A 444 -18.14 -8.32 4.98
N PHE A 445 -18.40 -7.97 6.24
CA PHE A 445 -19.58 -8.43 6.96
C PHE A 445 -20.67 -7.38 6.81
N GLU A 446 -21.76 -7.72 6.13
CA GLU A 446 -22.99 -6.95 6.22
C GLU A 446 -23.66 -7.21 7.57
N TYR A 447 -23.89 -6.15 8.33
CA TYR A 447 -24.85 -6.17 9.43
C TYR A 447 -26.25 -6.11 8.83
N ARG A 448 -27.09 -7.10 9.15
CA ARG A 448 -28.54 -7.04 8.92
C ARG A 448 -29.25 -6.98 10.26
N ASP A 449 -30.09 -5.97 10.44
CA ASP A 449 -30.94 -5.86 11.61
C ASP A 449 -31.91 -7.05 11.69
N HIS A 450 -32.29 -7.39 12.91
CA HIS A 450 -33.18 -8.50 13.21
C HIS A 450 -34.63 -8.01 13.26
N ASP A 451 -35.48 -8.55 12.38
CA ASP A 451 -36.94 -8.26 12.38
C ASP A 451 -37.79 -9.56 12.38
N SER A 452 -37.22 -10.66 12.90
CA SER A 452 -37.91 -11.95 12.95
C SER A 452 -38.62 -12.15 14.29
N LYS A 453 -39.92 -12.48 14.27
CA LYS A 453 -40.67 -12.85 15.49
C LYS A 453 -40.13 -14.09 16.22
N ALA A 454 -39.24 -14.85 15.59
CA ALA A 454 -38.66 -16.07 16.15
C ALA A 454 -37.32 -15.86 16.89
N GLU A 455 -36.88 -14.61 17.12
CA GLU A 455 -35.61 -14.29 17.81
C GLU A 455 -34.35 -14.94 17.19
N VAL A 456 -34.40 -15.28 15.89
CA VAL A 456 -33.28 -15.91 15.16
C VAL A 456 -32.38 -14.89 14.46
N VAL A 457 -31.08 -14.87 14.80
CA VAL A 457 -30.09 -14.01 14.13
C VAL A 457 -29.70 -14.59 12.76
N TRP A 458 -29.58 -13.74 11.74
CA TRP A 458 -29.08 -14.15 10.42
C TRP A 458 -27.70 -14.83 10.56
N ASN A 459 -27.54 -15.99 9.93
CA ASN A 459 -26.25 -16.67 9.90
C ASN A 459 -25.24 -15.83 9.10
N ARG A 460 -24.03 -15.67 9.64
CA ARG A 460 -22.99 -14.79 9.08
C ARG A 460 -22.28 -15.52 7.94
N THR A 461 -22.42 -15.00 6.72
CA THR A 461 -21.71 -15.53 5.55
C THR A 461 -20.72 -14.51 5.00
N SER A 462 -19.50 -14.95 4.74
CA SER A 462 -18.41 -14.12 4.25
C SER A 462 -18.45 -13.77 2.76
N VAL A 463 -19.44 -14.27 2.02
CA VAL A 463 -19.60 -14.03 0.58
C VAL A 463 -20.74 -13.03 0.36
N THR A 464 -20.42 -11.83 -0.08
CA THR A 464 -21.39 -10.74 -0.30
C THR A 464 -22.00 -10.76 -1.71
N PRO A 465 -23.16 -10.14 -1.94
CA PRO A 465 -23.72 -9.95 -3.28
C PRO A 465 -22.75 -9.25 -4.25
N ALA A 466 -21.97 -8.27 -3.77
CA ALA A 466 -20.97 -7.57 -4.58
C ALA A 466 -19.86 -8.51 -5.08
N MET A 467 -19.36 -9.42 -4.23
CA MET A 467 -18.38 -10.43 -4.63
C MET A 467 -18.93 -11.36 -5.72
N ARG A 468 -20.21 -11.75 -5.59
CA ARG A 468 -20.88 -12.58 -6.60
C ARG A 468 -21.08 -11.84 -7.92
N ALA A 469 -21.40 -10.55 -7.86
CA ALA A 469 -21.54 -9.70 -9.04
C ALA A 469 -20.22 -9.57 -9.80
N GLN A 470 -19.11 -9.43 -9.09
CA GLN A 470 -17.77 -9.37 -9.69
C GLN A 470 -17.43 -10.66 -10.46
N ILE A 471 -17.74 -11.83 -9.89
CA ILE A 471 -17.50 -13.13 -10.55
C ILE A 471 -18.34 -13.27 -11.82
N LYS A 472 -19.58 -12.77 -11.82
CA LYS A 472 -20.55 -12.94 -12.90
C LYS A 472 -20.51 -11.84 -13.96
N GLY A 473 -19.80 -10.75 -13.71
CA GLY A 473 -19.76 -9.59 -14.60
C GLY A 473 -21.07 -8.79 -14.67
N HIS A 474 -22.00 -9.04 -13.75
CA HIS A 474 -23.27 -8.30 -13.63
C HIS A 474 -23.82 -8.42 -12.20
N SER A 475 -24.63 -7.45 -11.78
CA SER A 475 -25.36 -7.54 -10.50
C SER A 475 -26.59 -8.44 -10.61
N GLY A 476 -27.04 -8.98 -9.47
CA GLY A 476 -28.34 -9.64 -9.39
C GLY A 476 -29.46 -8.61 -9.45
N LYS A 477 -30.54 -8.95 -10.14
CA LYS A 477 -31.72 -8.08 -10.33
C LYS A 477 -32.97 -8.95 -10.35
N CYS A 478 -34.10 -8.39 -9.95
CA CYS A 478 -35.42 -8.99 -10.08
C CYS A 478 -36.24 -8.25 -11.13
N VAL A 479 -36.53 -8.92 -12.25
CA VAL A 479 -37.42 -8.41 -13.29
C VAL A 479 -38.81 -9.00 -13.06
N TRP A 480 -39.72 -8.18 -12.53
CA TRP A 480 -41.04 -8.62 -12.06
C TRP A 480 -42.15 -8.31 -13.07
N PHE A 481 -42.62 -9.32 -13.80
CA PHE A 481 -43.74 -9.15 -14.73
C PHE A 481 -45.09 -9.28 -13.99
N THR A 482 -45.94 -8.27 -14.14
CA THR A 482 -47.32 -8.23 -13.65
C THR A 482 -48.31 -7.88 -14.76
N GLY A 483 -49.55 -8.35 -14.67
CA GLY A 483 -50.56 -8.17 -15.72
C GLY A 483 -51.66 -9.24 -15.70
N LEU A 484 -52.71 -9.04 -16.48
CA LEU A 484 -53.84 -9.97 -16.58
C LEU A 484 -53.42 -11.35 -17.10
N SER A 485 -54.20 -12.40 -16.79
CA SER A 485 -54.02 -13.72 -17.40
C SER A 485 -54.13 -13.59 -18.92
N GLY A 486 -53.28 -14.27 -19.70
CA GLY A 486 -53.30 -14.13 -21.17
C GLY A 486 -52.64 -12.84 -21.73
N ALA A 487 -52.15 -11.94 -20.88
CA ALA A 487 -51.44 -10.72 -21.32
C ALA A 487 -50.06 -10.97 -21.99
N GLY A 488 -49.55 -12.20 -21.98
CA GLY A 488 -48.26 -12.56 -22.60
C GLY A 488 -47.04 -12.53 -21.67
N LYS A 489 -47.24 -12.44 -20.34
CA LYS A 489 -46.16 -12.41 -19.34
C LYS A 489 -45.15 -13.55 -19.48
N SER A 490 -45.60 -14.81 -19.37
CA SER A 490 -44.69 -15.97 -19.41
C SER A 490 -43.96 -16.09 -20.75
N SER A 491 -44.62 -15.75 -21.86
CA SER A 491 -43.98 -15.72 -23.19
C SER A 491 -42.86 -14.67 -23.25
N LEU A 492 -43.16 -13.43 -22.85
CA LEU A 492 -42.20 -12.33 -22.88
C LEU A 492 -41.05 -12.52 -21.87
N ALA A 493 -41.35 -13.06 -20.69
CA ALA A 493 -40.36 -13.40 -19.67
C ALA A 493 -39.39 -14.49 -20.16
N ASN A 494 -39.91 -15.52 -20.82
CA ASN A 494 -39.08 -16.56 -21.44
C ASN A 494 -38.24 -16.01 -22.59
N ALA A 495 -38.80 -15.15 -23.45
CA ALA A 495 -38.06 -14.52 -24.54
C ALA A 495 -36.93 -13.62 -24.02
N LEU A 496 -37.18 -12.88 -22.93
CA LEU A 496 -36.17 -12.09 -22.24
C LEU A 496 -35.06 -12.98 -21.64
N GLU A 497 -35.42 -14.08 -20.97
CA GLU A 497 -34.45 -15.02 -20.41
C GLU A 497 -33.51 -15.57 -21.49
N VAL A 498 -34.05 -16.00 -22.62
CA VAL A 498 -33.28 -16.52 -23.75
C VAL A 498 -32.29 -15.48 -24.27
N GLU A 499 -32.71 -14.22 -24.45
CA GLU A 499 -31.83 -13.18 -24.97
C GLU A 499 -30.76 -12.74 -23.97
N LEU A 500 -31.07 -12.70 -22.67
CA LEU A 500 -30.08 -12.43 -21.62
C LEU A 500 -29.06 -13.56 -21.51
N ASN A 501 -29.50 -14.82 -21.55
CA ASN A 501 -28.61 -15.97 -21.55
C ASN A 501 -27.67 -15.97 -22.77
N ARG A 502 -28.20 -15.64 -23.96
CA ARG A 502 -27.40 -15.48 -25.20
C ARG A 502 -26.31 -14.42 -25.08
N ARG A 503 -26.51 -13.41 -24.23
CA ARG A 503 -25.54 -12.33 -23.95
C ARG A 503 -24.57 -12.66 -22.82
N GLY A 504 -24.66 -13.86 -22.23
CA GLY A 504 -23.76 -14.31 -21.17
C GLY A 504 -24.20 -13.94 -19.75
N TYR A 505 -25.41 -13.43 -19.56
CA TYR A 505 -25.95 -13.18 -18.22
C TYR A 505 -26.41 -14.48 -17.56
N HIS A 506 -26.21 -14.58 -16.24
CA HIS A 506 -26.73 -15.67 -15.44
C HIS A 506 -28.17 -15.35 -14.98
N THR A 507 -29.13 -16.13 -15.48
CA THR A 507 -30.57 -15.88 -15.30
C THR A 507 -31.29 -17.06 -14.66
N MET A 508 -32.49 -16.80 -14.11
CA MET A 508 -33.45 -17.82 -13.69
C MET A 508 -34.89 -17.31 -13.83
N LEU A 509 -35.72 -18.00 -14.60
CA LEU A 509 -37.15 -17.73 -14.73
C LEU A 509 -37.97 -18.46 -13.65
N LEU A 510 -38.71 -17.68 -12.87
CA LEU A 510 -39.71 -18.14 -11.91
C LEU A 510 -41.12 -17.93 -12.50
N ASP A 511 -41.71 -19.01 -12.99
CA ASP A 511 -43.09 -19.02 -13.49
C ASP A 511 -44.09 -19.50 -12.43
N GLY A 512 -45.25 -18.86 -12.38
CA GLY A 512 -46.26 -19.14 -11.36
C GLY A 512 -46.92 -20.51 -11.42
N ASP A 513 -46.99 -21.15 -12.60
CA ASP A 513 -47.46 -22.53 -12.70
C ASP A 513 -46.36 -23.50 -12.23
N ASN A 514 -45.11 -23.25 -12.63
CA ASN A 514 -43.97 -24.10 -12.26
C ASN A 514 -43.76 -24.15 -10.74
N LEU A 515 -43.83 -23.01 -10.04
CA LEU A 515 -43.67 -22.98 -8.59
C LEU A 515 -44.78 -23.73 -7.84
N ARG A 516 -45.98 -23.86 -8.43
CA ARG A 516 -47.11 -24.60 -7.83
C ARG A 516 -46.93 -26.12 -7.89
N HIS A 517 -45.94 -26.62 -8.63
CA HIS A 517 -45.53 -28.03 -8.51
C HIS A 517 -44.63 -28.28 -7.30
N GLY A 518 -44.02 -27.24 -6.73
CA GLY A 518 -43.02 -27.32 -5.67
C GLY A 518 -43.33 -26.39 -4.50
N LEU A 519 -42.66 -25.23 -4.47
CA LEU A 519 -42.70 -24.25 -3.38
C LEU A 519 -44.13 -23.85 -2.96
N CYS A 520 -45.04 -23.76 -3.91
CA CYS A 520 -46.40 -23.26 -3.71
C CYS A 520 -47.47 -24.35 -3.91
N LYS A 521 -47.10 -25.63 -3.78
CA LYS A 521 -48.00 -26.78 -4.02
C LYS A 521 -49.16 -26.88 -3.03
N ASP A 522 -49.00 -26.27 -1.85
CA ASP A 522 -49.97 -26.23 -0.76
C ASP A 522 -50.99 -25.09 -0.91
N LEU A 523 -50.76 -24.14 -1.82
CA LEU A 523 -51.57 -22.93 -1.97
C LEU A 523 -52.67 -23.12 -3.01
N ALA A 524 -53.91 -22.78 -2.65
CA ALA A 524 -55.01 -22.72 -3.61
C ALA A 524 -55.00 -21.37 -4.38
N MET A 525 -56.18 -20.96 -4.85
CA MET A 525 -56.37 -19.76 -5.70
C MET A 525 -57.24 -18.69 -5.05
N ASN A 526 -57.51 -18.78 -3.74
CA ASN A 526 -58.19 -17.72 -2.99
C ASN A 526 -57.24 -16.54 -2.70
N GLU A 527 -57.76 -15.44 -2.16
CA GLU A 527 -56.99 -14.22 -1.90
C GLU A 527 -55.79 -14.43 -0.95
N ALA A 528 -56.00 -15.05 0.21
CA ALA A 528 -54.95 -15.29 1.19
C ALA A 528 -53.79 -16.13 0.60
N ASP A 529 -54.13 -17.18 -0.16
CA ASP A 529 -53.15 -18.04 -0.82
C ASP A 529 -52.41 -17.33 -1.97
N ARG A 530 -53.05 -16.35 -2.62
CA ARG A 530 -52.37 -15.51 -3.62
C ARG A 530 -51.37 -14.57 -2.97
N ASN A 531 -51.72 -13.94 -1.85
CA ASN A 531 -50.81 -13.06 -1.12
C ASN A 531 -49.59 -13.86 -0.62
N GLU A 532 -49.81 -15.04 -0.04
CA GLU A 532 -48.72 -15.93 0.40
C GLU A 532 -47.86 -16.42 -0.77
N ASN A 533 -48.47 -16.70 -1.93
CA ASN A 533 -47.74 -17.06 -3.14
C ASN A 533 -46.80 -15.91 -3.57
N ILE A 534 -47.28 -14.66 -3.61
CA ILE A 534 -46.43 -13.52 -3.99
C ILE A 534 -45.33 -13.28 -2.95
N ARG A 535 -45.63 -13.40 -1.65
CA ARG A 535 -44.63 -13.30 -0.57
C ARG A 535 -43.51 -14.33 -0.75
N ARG A 536 -43.84 -15.61 -0.96
CA ARG A 536 -42.85 -16.69 -1.18
C ARG A 536 -41.99 -16.43 -2.41
N VAL A 537 -42.60 -15.94 -3.49
CA VAL A 537 -41.89 -15.60 -4.73
C VAL A 537 -40.92 -14.44 -4.50
N GLY A 538 -41.33 -13.39 -3.78
CA GLY A 538 -40.46 -12.26 -3.42
C GLY A 538 -39.21 -12.70 -2.67
N GLU A 539 -39.37 -13.54 -1.64
CA GLU A 539 -38.26 -14.08 -0.84
C GLU A 539 -37.29 -14.91 -1.69
N ILE A 540 -37.79 -15.80 -2.54
CA ILE A 540 -36.93 -16.60 -3.44
C ILE A 540 -36.25 -15.72 -4.48
N ALA A 541 -36.97 -14.76 -5.06
CA ALA A 541 -36.38 -13.82 -6.01
C ALA A 541 -35.24 -13.01 -5.36
N LYS A 542 -35.40 -12.59 -4.11
CA LYS A 542 -34.34 -11.92 -3.35
C LYS A 542 -33.13 -12.84 -3.16
N LEU A 543 -33.32 -14.11 -2.79
CA LEU A 543 -32.20 -15.05 -2.66
C LEU A 543 -31.44 -15.26 -3.99
N PHE A 544 -32.14 -15.30 -5.13
CA PHE A 544 -31.50 -15.37 -6.44
C PHE A 544 -30.73 -14.09 -6.77
N ALA A 545 -31.31 -12.92 -6.51
CA ALA A 545 -30.62 -11.65 -6.70
C ALA A 545 -29.39 -11.51 -5.80
N ASP A 546 -29.49 -11.88 -4.51
CA ASP A 546 -28.35 -11.92 -3.58
C ASP A 546 -27.27 -12.91 -4.03
N ALA A 547 -27.66 -13.98 -4.74
CA ALA A 547 -26.72 -14.89 -5.39
C ALA A 547 -26.06 -14.30 -6.65
N GLY A 548 -26.40 -13.09 -7.07
CA GLY A 548 -25.93 -12.43 -8.29
C GLY A 548 -26.61 -12.94 -9.56
N ILE A 549 -27.83 -13.50 -9.47
CA ILE A 549 -28.60 -14.00 -10.62
C ILE A 549 -29.64 -12.93 -11.02
N ILE A 550 -29.84 -12.73 -12.32
CA ILE A 550 -30.97 -11.94 -12.82
C ILE A 550 -32.20 -12.86 -12.81
N VAL A 551 -33.03 -12.72 -11.78
CA VAL A 551 -34.26 -13.48 -11.64
C VAL A 551 -35.37 -12.79 -12.41
N ILE A 552 -36.11 -13.56 -13.19
CA ILE A 552 -37.23 -13.10 -14.00
C ILE A 552 -38.48 -13.75 -13.43
N THR A 553 -39.50 -12.98 -13.04
CA THR A 553 -40.71 -13.52 -12.43
C THR A 553 -41.92 -13.22 -13.31
N ALA A 554 -42.79 -14.21 -13.53
CA ALA A 554 -43.99 -14.06 -14.35
C ALA A 554 -45.26 -14.39 -13.55
N PHE A 555 -45.86 -13.37 -12.93
CA PHE A 555 -47.00 -13.54 -12.01
C PHE A 555 -48.15 -12.58 -12.34
N ILE A 556 -49.37 -12.94 -11.93
CA ILE A 556 -50.50 -12.00 -12.06
C ILE A 556 -50.37 -10.87 -11.03
N SER A 557 -49.93 -11.19 -9.80
CA SER A 557 -49.71 -10.25 -8.69
C SER A 557 -50.74 -9.11 -8.63
N PRO A 558 -52.04 -9.42 -8.41
CA PRO A 558 -53.13 -8.48 -8.68
C PRO A 558 -53.19 -7.28 -7.75
N PHE A 559 -52.68 -7.39 -6.53
CA PHE A 559 -52.74 -6.34 -5.51
C PHE A 559 -51.44 -5.54 -5.49
N ARG A 560 -51.53 -4.20 -5.41
CA ARG A 560 -50.33 -3.35 -5.34
C ARG A 560 -49.51 -3.61 -4.09
N ALA A 561 -50.18 -3.73 -2.95
CA ALA A 561 -49.53 -3.94 -1.66
C ALA A 561 -48.57 -5.15 -1.68
N ASP A 562 -48.93 -6.25 -2.35
CA ASP A 562 -48.06 -7.43 -2.45
C ASP A 562 -46.81 -7.16 -3.30
N ARG A 563 -46.94 -6.35 -4.37
CA ARG A 563 -45.82 -5.96 -5.23
C ARG A 563 -44.90 -4.95 -4.54
N ASP A 564 -45.48 -4.01 -3.79
CA ASP A 564 -44.74 -3.06 -2.98
C ASP A 564 -43.93 -3.79 -1.89
N ASN A 565 -44.55 -4.74 -1.18
CA ASN A 565 -43.86 -5.60 -0.21
C ASN A 565 -42.72 -6.41 -0.85
N ALA A 566 -42.93 -6.95 -2.06
CA ALA A 566 -41.88 -7.67 -2.79
C ALA A 566 -40.74 -6.74 -3.19
N ARG A 567 -41.03 -5.51 -3.63
CA ARG A 567 -40.07 -4.48 -4.00
C ARG A 567 -39.20 -4.04 -2.82
N GLU A 568 -39.78 -3.92 -1.63
CA GLU A 568 -39.08 -3.55 -0.38
C GLU A 568 -37.98 -4.55 0.02
N LEU A 569 -38.00 -5.78 -0.51
CA LEU A 569 -36.95 -6.77 -0.27
C LEU A 569 -35.63 -6.45 -1.00
N PHE A 570 -35.63 -5.54 -1.97
CA PHE A 570 -34.49 -5.28 -2.87
C PHE A 570 -33.90 -3.88 -2.65
N HIS A 571 -32.63 -3.69 -2.97
CA HIS A 571 -32.02 -2.36 -2.96
C HIS A 571 -32.53 -1.51 -4.14
N GLU A 572 -32.33 -0.20 -4.05
CA GLU A 572 -32.72 0.73 -5.11
C GLU A 572 -32.09 0.33 -6.46
N GLY A 573 -32.92 0.16 -7.50
CA GLY A 573 -32.47 -0.25 -8.84
C GLY A 573 -32.25 -1.77 -9.06
N GLU A 574 -32.48 -2.60 -8.03
CA GLU A 574 -32.44 -4.07 -8.16
C GLU A 574 -33.79 -4.69 -8.53
N PHE A 575 -34.91 -4.01 -8.24
CA PHE A 575 -36.25 -4.45 -8.59
C PHE A 575 -36.80 -3.65 -9.77
N ILE A 576 -37.19 -4.34 -10.84
CA ILE A 576 -37.70 -3.76 -12.08
C ILE A 576 -39.11 -4.31 -12.28
N GLU A 577 -40.14 -3.52 -12.00
CA GLU A 577 -41.53 -3.87 -12.23
C GLU A 577 -41.91 -3.63 -13.70
N VAL A 578 -42.34 -4.69 -14.36
CA VAL A 578 -42.78 -4.70 -15.75
C VAL A 578 -44.29 -4.89 -15.80
N HIS A 579 -45.02 -3.82 -16.11
CA HIS A 579 -46.45 -3.89 -16.33
C HIS A 579 -46.77 -4.32 -17.76
N VAL A 580 -47.36 -5.50 -17.91
CA VAL A 580 -47.84 -6.02 -19.21
C VAL A 580 -49.30 -5.60 -19.41
N ASP A 581 -49.47 -4.40 -19.96
CA ASP A 581 -50.75 -3.72 -20.14
C ASP A 581 -51.44 -4.16 -21.43
N THR A 582 -51.98 -5.38 -21.42
CA THR A 582 -52.75 -5.92 -22.54
C THR A 582 -54.25 -5.81 -22.24
N PRO A 583 -55.06 -5.23 -23.16
CA PRO A 583 -56.51 -5.11 -22.97
C PRO A 583 -57.19 -6.43 -22.62
N LEU A 584 -58.23 -6.37 -21.76
CA LEU A 584 -58.93 -7.56 -21.25
C LEU A 584 -59.59 -8.39 -22.36
N ASP A 585 -60.16 -7.74 -23.36
CA ASP A 585 -60.78 -8.39 -24.53
C ASP A 585 -59.76 -9.20 -25.35
N ILE A 586 -58.55 -8.68 -25.51
CA ILE A 586 -57.44 -9.40 -26.16
C ILE A 586 -56.96 -10.56 -25.27
N CYS A 587 -56.88 -10.35 -23.96
CA CYS A 587 -56.55 -11.42 -23.01
C CYS A 587 -57.57 -12.57 -23.06
N GLU A 588 -58.86 -12.25 -23.14
CA GLU A 588 -59.95 -13.22 -23.28
C GLU A 588 -59.85 -13.98 -24.62
N GLN A 589 -59.53 -13.31 -25.72
CA GLN A 589 -59.34 -13.97 -27.03
C GLN A 589 -58.15 -14.95 -27.04
N ARG A 590 -57.08 -14.64 -26.31
CA ARG A 590 -55.86 -15.46 -26.26
C ARG A 590 -55.97 -16.64 -25.29
N ASP A 591 -56.99 -16.68 -24.42
CA ASP A 591 -57.15 -17.57 -23.26
C ASP A 591 -56.78 -19.05 -23.50
N PRO A 592 -55.50 -19.42 -23.31
CA PRO A 592 -55.01 -20.73 -23.76
C PRO A 592 -55.52 -21.87 -22.88
N LYS A 593 -56.07 -21.55 -21.71
CA LYS A 593 -56.54 -22.50 -20.68
C LYS A 593 -58.06 -22.51 -20.52
N GLY A 594 -58.78 -21.67 -21.28
CA GLY A 594 -60.23 -21.49 -21.17
C GLY A 594 -60.67 -21.03 -19.79
N LEU A 595 -59.86 -20.23 -19.09
CA LEU A 595 -60.13 -19.74 -17.73
C LEU A 595 -61.16 -18.61 -17.72
N TYR A 596 -61.10 -17.69 -18.69
CA TYR A 596 -62.03 -16.57 -18.80
C TYR A 596 -63.45 -17.05 -19.08
N GLU A 597 -63.62 -18.02 -19.99
CA GLU A 597 -64.93 -18.61 -20.28
C GLU A 597 -65.52 -19.29 -19.03
N LYS A 598 -64.70 -20.07 -18.30
CA LYS A 598 -65.11 -20.72 -17.05
C LYS A 598 -65.45 -19.71 -15.95
N ALA A 599 -64.72 -18.61 -15.85
CA ALA A 599 -65.00 -17.53 -14.90
C ALA A 599 -66.33 -16.83 -15.23
N ARG A 600 -66.57 -16.48 -16.50
CA ARG A 600 -67.84 -15.88 -16.97
C ARG A 600 -69.04 -16.80 -16.74
N GLN A 601 -68.84 -18.11 -16.85
CA GLN A 601 -69.85 -19.14 -16.52
C GLN A 601 -70.03 -19.36 -15.01
N GLY A 602 -69.29 -18.65 -14.14
CA GLY A 602 -69.37 -18.78 -12.68
C GLY A 602 -68.72 -20.05 -12.11
N LYS A 603 -67.97 -20.81 -12.92
CA LYS A 603 -67.29 -22.05 -12.49
C LYS A 603 -65.98 -21.77 -11.74
N ILE A 604 -65.35 -20.62 -11.98
CA ILE A 604 -64.18 -20.14 -11.24
C ILE A 604 -64.59 -18.89 -10.48
N LYS A 605 -64.53 -18.95 -9.14
CA LYS A 605 -64.77 -17.80 -8.28
C LYS A 605 -63.49 -16.97 -8.15
N ASP A 606 -63.65 -15.67 -7.92
CA ASP A 606 -62.55 -14.73 -7.63
C ASP A 606 -61.47 -14.63 -8.72
N PHE A 607 -61.86 -14.77 -9.98
CA PHE A 607 -60.93 -14.66 -11.11
C PHE A 607 -60.54 -13.20 -11.37
N THR A 608 -59.24 -12.93 -11.37
CA THR A 608 -58.67 -11.58 -11.55
C THR A 608 -59.07 -10.98 -12.91
N GLY A 609 -59.60 -9.75 -12.89
CA GLY A 609 -60.06 -9.03 -14.07
C GLY A 609 -61.54 -9.25 -14.41
N ILE A 610 -62.22 -10.25 -13.81
CA ILE A 610 -63.67 -10.46 -13.98
C ILE A 610 -64.42 -10.27 -12.65
N ASN A 611 -64.12 -11.09 -11.65
CA ASN A 611 -64.83 -11.13 -10.36
C ASN A 611 -63.94 -10.70 -9.19
N SER A 612 -62.65 -10.48 -9.43
CA SER A 612 -61.65 -9.99 -8.47
C SER A 612 -60.83 -8.86 -9.13
N PRO A 613 -60.49 -7.78 -8.42
CA PRO A 613 -59.81 -6.62 -9.02
C PRO A 613 -58.38 -6.95 -9.46
N TYR A 614 -57.90 -6.21 -10.47
CA TYR A 614 -56.49 -6.08 -10.80
C TYR A 614 -56.09 -4.62 -10.58
N GLU A 615 -55.17 -4.37 -9.66
CA GLU A 615 -54.68 -3.04 -9.36
C GLU A 615 -53.45 -2.70 -10.19
N VAL A 616 -53.63 -1.83 -11.18
CA VAL A 616 -52.56 -1.36 -12.06
C VAL A 616 -51.43 -0.67 -11.25
N PRO A 617 -50.15 -0.97 -11.53
CA PRO A 617 -49.01 -0.29 -10.90
C PRO A 617 -49.07 1.23 -11.11
N LYS A 618 -48.67 2.01 -10.09
CA LYS A 618 -48.59 3.49 -10.21
C LYS A 618 -47.27 3.97 -10.82
N ALA A 619 -46.18 3.24 -10.60
CA ALA A 619 -44.83 3.63 -10.96
C ALA A 619 -44.00 2.41 -11.37
N ALA A 620 -44.49 1.65 -12.35
CA ALA A 620 -43.69 0.57 -12.94
C ALA A 620 -42.50 1.16 -13.72
N GLU A 621 -41.32 0.57 -13.58
CA GLU A 621 -40.12 0.96 -14.33
C GLU A 621 -40.34 0.82 -15.83
N VAL A 622 -41.10 -0.19 -16.25
CA VAL A 622 -41.42 -0.44 -17.65
C VAL A 622 -42.90 -0.83 -17.80
N THR A 623 -43.59 -0.19 -18.74
CA THR A 623 -44.92 -0.64 -19.20
C THR A 623 -44.81 -1.08 -20.66
N VAL A 624 -45.36 -2.25 -20.96
CA VAL A 624 -45.31 -2.90 -22.29
C VAL A 624 -46.69 -3.37 -22.71
N ASN A 625 -47.00 -3.24 -24.01
CA ASN A 625 -48.26 -3.72 -24.60
C ASN A 625 -47.97 -4.80 -25.65
N THR A 626 -48.37 -6.05 -25.35
CA THR A 626 -48.14 -7.20 -26.25
C THR A 626 -49.18 -7.33 -27.37
N ALA A 627 -50.16 -6.42 -27.45
CA ALA A 627 -51.10 -6.34 -28.57
C ALA A 627 -50.56 -5.45 -29.70
N GLU A 628 -49.73 -4.46 -29.38
CA GLU A 628 -49.28 -3.43 -30.32
C GLU A 628 -47.85 -3.63 -30.82
N HIS A 629 -46.99 -4.27 -30.02
CA HIS A 629 -45.57 -4.44 -30.32
C HIS A 629 -45.18 -5.91 -30.46
N SER A 630 -44.16 -6.16 -31.29
CA SER A 630 -43.59 -7.49 -31.42
C SER A 630 -42.77 -7.88 -30.19
N GLU A 631 -42.71 -9.17 -29.89
CA GLU A 631 -41.93 -9.71 -28.76
C GLU A 631 -40.46 -9.25 -28.81
N GLN A 632 -39.84 -9.22 -30.00
CA GLN A 632 -38.46 -8.79 -30.17
C GLN A 632 -38.25 -7.30 -29.83
N GLU A 633 -39.20 -6.42 -30.16
CA GLU A 633 -39.13 -5.00 -29.81
C GLU A 633 -39.23 -4.80 -28.31
N LEU A 634 -40.16 -5.52 -27.67
CA LEU A 634 -40.36 -5.47 -26.22
C LEU A 634 -39.14 -6.00 -25.46
N VAL A 635 -38.54 -7.11 -25.91
CA VAL A 635 -37.29 -7.62 -25.31
C VAL A 635 -36.16 -6.60 -25.42
N ARG A 636 -35.98 -5.92 -26.57
CA ARG A 636 -34.97 -4.85 -26.71
C ARG A 636 -35.23 -3.67 -25.80
N GLN A 637 -36.49 -3.33 -25.54
CA GLN A 637 -36.86 -2.27 -24.59
C GLN A 637 -36.48 -2.67 -23.16
N LEU A 638 -36.84 -3.89 -22.74
CA LEU A 638 -36.60 -4.39 -21.40
C LEU A 638 -35.12 -4.47 -21.04
N ILE A 639 -34.27 -4.89 -21.99
CA ILE A 639 -32.83 -4.99 -21.77
C ILE A 639 -32.18 -3.64 -21.41
N LYS A 640 -32.78 -2.50 -21.77
CA LYS A 640 -32.21 -1.19 -21.40
C LYS A 640 -32.25 -0.90 -19.89
N PHE A 641 -33.05 -1.65 -19.14
CA PHE A 641 -33.22 -1.50 -17.70
C PHE A 641 -32.40 -2.52 -16.90
N ILE A 642 -31.78 -3.48 -17.58
CA ILE A 642 -31.03 -4.61 -17.02
C ILE A 642 -29.55 -4.36 -17.25
#